data_AF-A0A7C5S118-F1
#
_entry.id   AF-A0A7C5S118-F1
#
_cell.length_a   1.000
_cell.length_b   1.000
_cell.length_c   1.000
_cell.angle_alpha   90.00
_cell.angle_beta   90.00
_cell.angle_gamma   90.00
#
_symmetry.space_group_name_H-M   'P 1'
#
loop_
_entity.id
_entity.type
_entity.pdbx_description
1 polymer ?
#
loop_
_entity_poly.entity_id
_entity_poly.type
_entity_poly.pdbx_seq_one_letter_code
_entity_poly.pdbx_strand_id
1 'polypeptide(L)'
;MYKSNLMKVLSGLSYVLFLGILLNLGGLLHGCGEESTTPSDAEFEVGGHDVNVCKNNFDCPNGYVCENNVCVKYGGDVLTDTISDVADVKDVSDVSDIKDVSPDVEDIGDVELPVQVTIYDIQDESSENHPAVGSLVSIKGVLATSPLALISSTSQLRGFFVEEKNGGAYSGIMVVGYESVLPGTYQYEIGDEFDIVGVYKEFKGNNETYSNSEIEIKEIVKTGNKAEVPAPVKIDDPSKIATGGNSSAMYQGVLVELNGVSVTKGADTYGEWTVDGNLHVDDMFYSYKPAVGTRFTRLVGILHTSFDNYKLEPRDENDIEVEIVDGGVDVIPDTIEDTGPVVKVVTIYDIQNTASANHPAENEAIKVENVVVTAPTHSASSNLSGFFAEEKAGGEYSGILVVYPKSSSFGPFAIGDEITIEGSYKEYNGMTEIVATNITKLGTSSVPAPIVVDPGDIATGGAMSENYEGVLVRVENVEVTNANPDSPNDYKEFAVTSGLRVNDLYAYDYTNNRKVGDKFEYIVGVLDFSFSNFKLEPRGNDDLKLLTVAPDAGEDVVADTTPDAVEDVVSDVVEDTTTEDAVTDISDAGQDTGTQPSCDGIVQHIVISEAATRGNTAYDEFVELYNPLNADIDLSGWKLQYKSSTGTTWNDRLAFPANTIIKSHGYLLLAADTVDYSGPTPDLKFPNTGMADNGHIRIVNAQGVEVDKLGFNTTDPEGSPAPIPCTTSPCTKSVERKARATSTEATMISGGADENSGNGYDTNNNANDFIVRQNRNPQNSQSPTENHGCFDCTPTGDEVCDGKDNDCNGLTDAEDPNLKLDCELQTGVCAGAKHTPSQCVNGVWTRACDATEYGPDYSTTEKCDGKDNNCDGQTDEERPISECGTDGYKIFYKDADGDGYGVDTDARCLCS
;
A
#
# COMPACT_ATOMS: atom_id res chain seq x y z
N MET A 1 -27.63 -32.54 28.58
CA MET A 1 -27.50 -33.08 29.95
C MET A 1 -26.91 -34.49 29.89
N TYR A 2 -25.74 -34.68 30.51
CA TYR A 2 -25.06 -35.91 30.98
C TYR A 2 -25.13 -37.21 30.14
N LYS A 3 -24.03 -37.68 29.52
CA LYS A 3 -22.78 -38.32 30.04
C LYS A 3 -22.92 -39.80 30.48
N SER A 4 -22.10 -40.65 29.85
CA SER A 4 -21.44 -41.85 30.40
C SER A 4 -20.25 -42.19 29.47
N ASN A 5 -19.00 -41.82 29.81
CA ASN A 5 -17.95 -42.63 30.49
C ASN A 5 -17.44 -43.82 29.63
N LEU A 6 -16.14 -44.12 29.41
CA LEU A 6 -14.95 -43.99 30.27
C LEU A 6 -13.62 -44.32 29.52
N MET A 7 -12.57 -43.51 29.75
CA MET A 7 -11.08 -43.71 29.83
C MET A 7 -10.26 -44.81 29.08
N LYS A 8 -9.14 -44.36 28.45
CA LYS A 8 -7.69 -44.62 28.75
C LYS A 8 -6.82 -44.04 27.59
N VAL A 9 -6.10 -42.90 27.69
CA VAL A 9 -4.77 -42.58 28.30
C VAL A 9 -3.53 -43.23 27.61
N LEU A 10 -2.77 -42.39 26.88
CA LEU A 10 -1.29 -42.17 26.70
C LEU A 10 -0.34 -43.39 26.83
N SER A 11 0.68 -43.65 25.98
CA SER A 11 1.83 -42.86 25.45
C SER A 11 2.42 -43.60 24.21
N GLY A 12 3.09 -43.09 23.18
CA GLY A 12 4.12 -42.05 23.05
C GLY A 12 5.37 -42.65 22.34
N LEU A 13 6.03 -41.86 21.47
CA LEU A 13 7.28 -42.08 20.67
C LEU A 13 7.18 -42.85 19.34
N SER A 14 7.92 -42.54 18.27
CA SER A 14 8.68 -41.37 17.77
C SER A 14 9.22 -41.77 16.37
N TYR A 15 9.55 -40.77 15.54
CA TYR A 15 10.27 -40.78 14.27
C TYR A 15 11.31 -41.91 14.02
N VAL A 16 11.48 -42.33 12.75
CA VAL A 16 12.67 -42.10 11.87
C VAL A 16 12.61 -42.98 10.60
N LEU A 17 13.09 -42.37 9.50
CA LEU A 17 13.44 -42.82 8.15
C LEU A 17 13.77 -44.31 7.86
N PHE A 18 13.62 -44.64 6.56
CA PHE A 18 14.52 -45.38 5.64
C PHE A 18 13.91 -46.58 4.87
N LEU A 19 13.88 -46.40 3.53
CA LEU A 19 14.14 -47.32 2.41
C LEU A 19 14.23 -48.85 2.67
N GLY A 20 13.63 -49.67 1.80
CA GLY A 20 13.98 -51.09 1.72
C GLY A 20 13.11 -51.97 0.81
N ILE A 21 13.43 -51.97 -0.48
CA ILE A 21 13.03 -52.94 -1.52
C ILE A 21 13.70 -54.31 -1.25
N LEU A 22 13.04 -55.41 -1.66
CA LEU A 22 13.57 -56.63 -2.34
C LEU A 22 12.63 -57.85 -2.06
N LEU A 23 12.23 -58.72 -3.00
CA LEU A 23 13.04 -59.57 -3.88
C LEU A 23 12.18 -60.24 -4.97
N ASN A 24 12.74 -60.43 -6.18
CA ASN A 24 13.24 -61.73 -6.68
C ASN A 24 13.89 -61.52 -8.08
N LEU A 25 15.22 -61.57 -8.18
CA LEU A 25 16.06 -62.73 -8.59
C LEU A 25 15.80 -63.17 -10.06
N GLY A 26 16.76 -63.16 -11.00
CA GLY A 26 18.19 -62.83 -10.98
C GLY A 26 18.82 -63.05 -12.36
N GLY A 27 20.03 -62.49 -12.58
CA GLY A 27 20.80 -62.66 -13.81
C GLY A 27 22.07 -61.80 -13.89
N LEU A 28 23.14 -62.27 -13.24
CA LEU A 28 24.59 -61.97 -13.44
C LEU A 28 24.97 -61.90 -14.95
N LEU A 29 26.00 -61.22 -15.49
CA LEU A 29 27.12 -60.38 -15.02
C LEU A 29 27.93 -59.94 -16.29
N HIS A 30 28.72 -58.85 -16.17
CA HIS A 30 29.88 -58.40 -16.99
C HIS A 30 29.67 -57.48 -18.21
N GLY A 31 30.39 -56.35 -18.17
CA GLY A 31 31.19 -55.88 -19.32
C GLY A 31 31.10 -54.39 -19.64
N CYS A 32 32.20 -53.66 -19.40
CA CYS A 32 32.48 -52.27 -19.75
C CYS A 32 32.24 -51.91 -21.23
N GLY A 33 32.13 -50.62 -21.55
CA GLY A 33 32.50 -50.14 -22.89
C GLY A 33 31.87 -48.82 -23.31
N GLU A 34 32.73 -47.91 -23.76
CA GLU A 34 32.50 -46.55 -24.21
C GLU A 34 31.79 -46.42 -25.57
N GLU A 35 31.40 -45.17 -25.86
CA GLU A 35 31.40 -44.51 -27.18
C GLU A 35 30.45 -44.98 -28.31
N SER A 36 29.54 -44.06 -28.65
CA SER A 36 29.44 -43.43 -29.98
C SER A 36 29.50 -44.34 -31.21
N THR A 37 28.37 -44.51 -31.92
CA THR A 37 28.14 -44.03 -33.30
C THR A 37 26.76 -44.51 -33.82
N THR A 38 26.02 -43.59 -34.44
CA THR A 38 24.89 -43.77 -35.37
C THR A 38 25.30 -44.60 -36.62
N PRO A 39 24.45 -44.93 -37.63
CA PRO A 39 22.98 -44.87 -37.79
C PRO A 39 22.40 -46.20 -38.36
N SER A 40 21.07 -46.33 -38.46
CA SER A 40 20.45 -47.01 -39.61
C SER A 40 18.95 -46.71 -39.71
N ASP A 41 18.61 -45.89 -40.71
CA ASP A 41 17.30 -45.89 -41.35
C ASP A 41 17.02 -47.27 -41.96
N ALA A 42 15.77 -47.70 -41.82
CA ALA A 42 15.11 -48.53 -42.82
C ALA A 42 13.64 -48.11 -42.86
N GLU A 43 13.36 -47.20 -43.79
CA GLU A 43 12.06 -46.75 -44.23
C GLU A 43 11.17 -47.91 -44.68
N PHE A 44 9.87 -47.77 -44.41
CA PHE A 44 8.86 -48.14 -45.40
C PHE A 44 7.74 -47.10 -45.37
N GLU A 45 7.73 -46.23 -46.39
CA GLU A 45 6.72 -45.21 -46.63
C GLU A 45 5.37 -45.82 -47.05
N VAL A 46 4.29 -45.23 -46.54
CA VAL A 46 3.11 -44.84 -47.34
C VAL A 46 2.57 -43.49 -46.80
N GLY A 47 2.82 -42.42 -47.57
CA GLY A 47 1.94 -41.23 -47.71
C GLY A 47 1.64 -40.41 -46.44
N GLY A 48 2.54 -39.49 -46.11
CA GLY A 48 2.49 -38.65 -44.91
C GLY A 48 1.36 -37.63 -44.83
N HIS A 49 0.88 -37.45 -43.61
CA HIS A 49 0.98 -36.21 -42.82
C HIS A 49 0.87 -36.65 -41.34
N ASP A 50 1.99 -36.70 -40.62
CA ASP A 50 1.97 -36.95 -39.17
C ASP A 50 1.29 -35.77 -38.48
N VAL A 51 0.10 -36.02 -37.93
CA VAL A 51 -0.58 -35.09 -37.03
C VAL A 51 0.14 -35.21 -35.69
N ASN A 52 1.10 -34.32 -35.44
CA ASN A 52 1.78 -34.26 -34.15
C ASN A 52 0.78 -33.79 -33.09
N VAL A 53 0.40 -34.73 -32.23
CA VAL A 53 -0.45 -34.46 -31.08
C VAL A 53 0.39 -33.77 -30.01
N CYS A 54 -0.06 -32.61 -29.55
CA CYS A 54 0.65 -31.80 -28.56
C CYS A 54 -0.22 -31.57 -27.33
N LYS A 55 0.39 -31.36 -26.17
CA LYS A 55 -0.32 -30.91 -24.95
C LYS A 55 0.02 -29.47 -24.61
N ASN A 56 1.17 -28.99 -25.09
CA ASN A 56 1.60 -27.61 -24.98
C ASN A 56 2.57 -27.26 -26.12
N ASN A 57 2.98 -26.00 -26.20
CA ASN A 57 3.83 -25.49 -27.28
C ASN A 57 5.24 -26.10 -27.31
N PHE A 58 5.73 -26.71 -26.23
CA PHE A 58 7.05 -27.37 -26.23
C PHE A 58 7.03 -28.73 -26.91
N ASP A 59 5.85 -29.34 -27.07
CA ASP A 59 5.67 -30.57 -27.82
C ASP A 59 5.67 -30.34 -29.35
N CYS A 60 5.65 -29.08 -29.79
CA CYS A 60 5.59 -28.69 -31.20
C CYS A 60 6.97 -28.31 -31.77
N PRO A 61 7.27 -28.68 -33.03
CA PRO A 61 8.49 -28.24 -33.70
C PRO A 61 8.57 -26.71 -33.78
N ASN A 62 9.79 -26.16 -33.74
CA ASN A 62 10.02 -24.72 -33.81
C ASN A 62 9.27 -24.04 -34.97
N GLY A 63 8.42 -23.08 -34.63
CA GLY A 63 7.56 -22.35 -35.57
C GLY A 63 6.13 -22.91 -35.71
N TYR A 64 5.72 -23.88 -34.89
CA TYR A 64 4.34 -24.36 -34.74
C TYR A 64 3.85 -24.10 -33.31
N VAL A 65 2.56 -23.83 -33.16
CA VAL A 65 1.84 -23.59 -31.90
C VAL A 65 0.84 -24.72 -31.69
N CYS A 66 0.69 -25.18 -30.45
CA CYS A 66 -0.25 -26.24 -30.12
C CYS A 66 -1.67 -25.68 -30.01
N GLU A 67 -2.56 -26.05 -30.92
CA GLU A 67 -3.98 -25.72 -30.86
C GLU A 67 -4.81 -27.00 -30.98
N ASN A 68 -5.79 -27.20 -30.08
CA ASN A 68 -6.66 -28.37 -30.06
C ASN A 68 -5.91 -29.72 -30.13
N ASN A 69 -4.81 -29.79 -29.37
CA ASN A 69 -3.89 -30.92 -29.34
C ASN A 69 -3.21 -31.23 -30.69
N VAL A 70 -3.06 -30.25 -31.58
CA VAL A 70 -2.34 -30.40 -32.85
C VAL A 70 -1.40 -29.22 -33.08
N CYS A 71 -0.18 -29.48 -33.55
CA CYS A 71 0.77 -28.43 -33.88
C CYS A 71 0.41 -27.72 -35.20
N VAL A 72 0.14 -26.40 -35.16
CA VAL A 72 -0.29 -25.56 -36.29
C VAL A 72 0.70 -24.41 -36.51
N LYS A 73 1.01 -24.04 -37.76
CA LYS A 73 1.99 -22.98 -38.09
C LYS A 73 1.32 -21.76 -38.71
N TYR A 74 1.53 -20.60 -38.12
CA TYR A 74 1.06 -19.32 -38.66
C TYR A 74 2.19 -18.57 -39.38
N GLY A 75 1.95 -18.19 -40.65
CA GLY A 75 2.80 -17.28 -41.43
C GLY A 75 3.50 -17.89 -42.65
N GLY A 76 2.91 -17.66 -43.84
CA GLY A 76 3.47 -17.90 -45.17
C GLY A 76 2.40 -17.74 -46.25
N ASP A 77 2.64 -16.87 -47.24
CA ASP A 77 1.68 -16.20 -48.12
C ASP A 77 0.59 -17.03 -48.85
N VAL A 78 -0.51 -16.31 -49.10
CA VAL A 78 -1.75 -16.61 -49.85
C VAL A 78 -1.56 -17.44 -51.13
N LEU A 79 -2.34 -18.53 -51.24
CA LEU A 79 -2.88 -18.98 -52.54
C LEU A 79 -4.40 -19.19 -52.42
N THR A 80 -5.11 -18.36 -53.17
CA THR A 80 -6.54 -18.43 -53.46
C THR A 80 -6.88 -19.70 -54.25
N ASP A 81 -7.82 -20.51 -53.79
CA ASP A 81 -8.80 -21.13 -54.69
C ASP A 81 -10.09 -21.57 -53.98
N THR A 82 -11.21 -21.00 -54.45
CA THR A 82 -12.61 -21.44 -54.40
C THR A 82 -13.23 -21.98 -53.10
N ILE A 83 -14.08 -21.16 -52.46
CA ILE A 83 -15.39 -21.60 -51.96
C ILE A 83 -16.45 -20.70 -52.59
N SER A 84 -17.18 -21.27 -53.56
CA SER A 84 -18.49 -20.82 -53.98
C SER A 84 -19.42 -22.03 -53.88
N ASP A 85 -20.63 -21.80 -53.38
CA ASP A 85 -21.72 -22.76 -53.12
C ASP A 85 -21.53 -23.48 -51.76
N VAL A 86 -22.35 -23.25 -50.73
CA VAL A 86 -23.82 -23.41 -50.71
C VAL A 86 -24.44 -22.39 -49.74
N ALA A 87 -25.21 -21.46 -50.29
CA ALA A 87 -26.42 -20.96 -49.64
C ALA A 87 -27.58 -21.91 -50.01
N ASP A 88 -28.59 -21.99 -49.14
CA ASP A 88 -29.79 -22.85 -49.20
C ASP A 88 -29.63 -24.32 -48.79
N VAL A 89 -29.89 -24.59 -47.52
CA VAL A 89 -30.79 -25.70 -47.14
C VAL A 89 -31.82 -25.17 -46.15
N LYS A 90 -33.02 -24.90 -46.68
CA LYS A 90 -34.26 -24.92 -45.93
C LYS A 90 -34.69 -26.38 -45.77
N ASP A 91 -35.23 -26.68 -44.59
CA ASP A 91 -36.09 -27.83 -44.30
C ASP A 91 -35.41 -29.20 -44.19
N VAL A 92 -35.30 -29.69 -42.94
CA VAL A 92 -34.88 -31.05 -42.61
C VAL A 92 -36.13 -31.91 -42.50
N SER A 93 -36.45 -32.63 -43.57
CA SER A 93 -37.43 -33.71 -43.54
C SER A 93 -36.97 -34.89 -44.42
N ASP A 94 -36.12 -35.76 -43.89
CA ASP A 94 -36.31 -37.23 -43.91
C ASP A 94 -35.07 -37.91 -43.29
N VAL A 95 -35.28 -38.61 -42.17
CA VAL A 95 -34.30 -39.51 -41.56
C VAL A 95 -34.69 -40.92 -41.97
N SER A 96 -34.14 -41.44 -43.09
CA SER A 96 -34.43 -42.84 -43.44
C SER A 96 -33.39 -43.61 -44.25
N ASP A 97 -32.13 -43.16 -44.40
CA ASP A 97 -31.14 -43.92 -45.21
C ASP A 97 -29.73 -44.01 -44.61
N ILE A 98 -29.63 -44.35 -43.32
CA ILE A 98 -28.41 -44.98 -42.79
C ILE A 98 -28.80 -46.26 -42.06
N LYS A 99 -28.76 -47.38 -42.79
CA LYS A 99 -28.67 -48.72 -42.23
C LYS A 99 -27.35 -49.34 -42.66
N ASP A 100 -26.78 -50.13 -41.75
CA ASP A 100 -25.54 -50.91 -41.81
C ASP A 100 -24.24 -50.21 -41.39
N VAL A 101 -24.03 -50.16 -40.06
CA VAL A 101 -22.71 -50.35 -39.46
C VAL A 101 -22.81 -51.44 -38.38
N SER A 102 -21.82 -52.33 -38.41
CA SER A 102 -21.60 -53.53 -37.60
C SER A 102 -21.82 -53.33 -36.08
N PRO A 103 -22.32 -54.35 -35.35
CA PRO A 103 -22.30 -54.35 -33.89
C PRO A 103 -20.87 -54.68 -33.44
N ASP A 104 -20.26 -53.82 -32.63
CA ASP A 104 -19.13 -54.07 -31.70
C ASP A 104 -18.33 -52.78 -31.42
N VAL A 105 -19.04 -51.69 -31.08
CA VAL A 105 -18.47 -50.60 -30.28
C VAL A 105 -19.43 -50.39 -29.11
N GLU A 106 -19.17 -51.09 -28.02
CA GLU A 106 -19.75 -50.76 -26.73
C GLU A 106 -19.06 -49.48 -26.22
N ASP A 107 -19.86 -48.43 -26.10
CA ASP A 107 -19.71 -47.32 -25.15
C ASP A 107 -18.48 -46.40 -25.31
N ILE A 108 -18.48 -45.59 -26.37
CA ILE A 108 -17.91 -44.24 -26.30
C ILE A 108 -19.11 -43.33 -25.99
N GLY A 109 -19.26 -42.95 -24.73
CA GLY A 109 -20.37 -42.12 -24.26
C GLY A 109 -20.55 -40.88 -25.13
N ASP A 110 -21.79 -40.55 -25.43
CA ASP A 110 -22.17 -39.40 -26.24
C ASP A 110 -21.42 -38.13 -25.76
N VAL A 111 -20.58 -37.55 -26.63
CA VAL A 111 -19.97 -36.24 -26.38
C VAL A 111 -21.08 -35.20 -26.56
N GLU A 112 -21.67 -34.78 -25.45
CA GLU A 112 -22.70 -33.73 -25.45
C GLU A 112 -22.07 -32.41 -25.89
N LEU A 113 -22.39 -31.96 -27.12
CA LEU A 113 -21.95 -30.68 -27.64
C LEU A 113 -22.76 -29.54 -27.01
N PRO A 114 -22.15 -28.40 -26.67
CA PRO A 114 -22.87 -27.29 -26.06
C PRO A 114 -23.92 -26.73 -27.04
N VAL A 115 -25.13 -26.52 -26.54
CA VAL A 115 -26.20 -25.84 -27.30
C VAL A 115 -25.95 -24.34 -27.24
N GLN A 116 -25.81 -23.69 -28.41
CA GLN A 116 -25.66 -22.24 -28.44
C GLN A 116 -27.01 -21.57 -28.18
N VAL A 117 -27.07 -20.74 -27.14
CA VAL A 117 -28.27 -20.02 -26.69
C VAL A 117 -27.91 -18.59 -26.31
N THR A 118 -28.92 -17.74 -26.13
CA THR A 118 -28.79 -16.40 -25.55
C THR A 118 -29.12 -16.44 -24.05
N ILE A 119 -28.78 -15.40 -23.29
CA ILE A 119 -29.24 -15.28 -21.89
C ILE A 119 -30.75 -15.15 -21.87
N TYR A 120 -31.33 -14.43 -22.84
CA TYR A 120 -32.77 -14.35 -23.03
C TYR A 120 -33.42 -15.73 -23.14
N ASP A 121 -32.86 -16.63 -23.96
CA ASP A 121 -33.38 -18.00 -24.10
C ASP A 121 -33.33 -18.79 -22.79
N ILE A 122 -32.29 -18.59 -21.98
CA ILE A 122 -32.15 -19.24 -20.68
C ILE A 122 -33.16 -18.68 -19.67
N GLN A 123 -33.35 -17.37 -19.62
CA GLN A 123 -34.15 -16.71 -18.59
C GLN A 123 -35.66 -16.70 -18.89
N ASP A 124 -36.07 -16.66 -20.17
CA ASP A 124 -37.48 -16.72 -20.57
C ASP A 124 -37.92 -18.17 -20.80
N GLU A 125 -38.64 -18.75 -19.84
CA GLU A 125 -39.22 -20.11 -19.95
C GLU A 125 -40.15 -20.29 -21.17
N SER A 126 -40.63 -19.20 -21.78
CA SER A 126 -41.45 -19.25 -22.98
C SER A 126 -40.66 -19.25 -24.29
N SER A 127 -39.32 -19.07 -24.23
CA SER A 127 -38.47 -19.14 -25.41
C SER A 127 -38.53 -20.52 -26.07
N GLU A 128 -38.63 -20.56 -27.40
CA GLU A 128 -38.57 -21.80 -28.18
C GLU A 128 -37.20 -22.51 -28.04
N ASN A 129 -36.16 -21.78 -27.65
CA ASN A 129 -34.80 -22.29 -27.45
C ASN A 129 -34.44 -22.49 -25.97
N HIS A 130 -35.41 -22.40 -25.06
CA HIS A 130 -35.15 -22.54 -23.62
C HIS A 130 -34.50 -23.91 -23.33
N PRO A 131 -33.24 -23.94 -22.85
CA PRO A 131 -32.53 -25.18 -22.63
C PRO A 131 -33.09 -25.94 -21.42
N ALA A 132 -33.03 -27.27 -21.45
CA ALA A 132 -33.37 -28.06 -20.29
C ALA A 132 -32.36 -27.81 -19.16
N VAL A 133 -32.83 -27.79 -17.91
CA VAL A 133 -31.94 -27.69 -16.74
C VAL A 133 -30.92 -28.83 -16.77
N GLY A 134 -29.65 -28.49 -16.60
CA GLY A 134 -28.52 -29.42 -16.68
C GLY A 134 -27.87 -29.53 -18.07
N SER A 135 -28.45 -28.93 -19.11
CA SER A 135 -27.84 -28.89 -20.44
C SER A 135 -26.53 -28.10 -20.44
N LEU A 136 -25.56 -28.57 -21.23
CA LEU A 136 -24.35 -27.83 -21.56
C LEU A 136 -24.71 -26.74 -22.60
N VAL A 137 -24.45 -25.48 -22.27
CA VAL A 137 -24.80 -24.31 -23.09
C VAL A 137 -23.57 -23.50 -23.47
N SER A 138 -23.65 -22.77 -24.59
CA SER A 138 -22.68 -21.76 -25.00
C SER A 138 -23.38 -20.43 -25.22
N ILE A 139 -22.99 -19.41 -24.44
CA ILE A 139 -23.40 -18.01 -24.61
C ILE A 139 -22.21 -17.20 -25.11
N LYS A 140 -22.43 -16.25 -26.01
CA LYS A 140 -21.36 -15.51 -26.68
C LYS A 140 -21.54 -14.01 -26.59
N GLY A 141 -20.44 -13.29 -26.45
CA GLY A 141 -20.38 -11.84 -26.50
C GLY A 141 -21.17 -11.12 -25.39
N VAL A 142 -21.24 -11.70 -24.20
CA VAL A 142 -21.94 -11.14 -23.03
C VAL A 142 -20.97 -10.26 -22.22
N LEU A 143 -21.46 -9.20 -21.60
CA LEU A 143 -20.64 -8.21 -20.90
C LEU A 143 -20.68 -8.46 -19.39
N ALA A 144 -19.54 -8.41 -18.71
CA ALA A 144 -19.51 -8.40 -17.25
C ALA A 144 -20.13 -7.09 -16.71
N THR A 145 -21.08 -7.21 -15.79
CA THR A 145 -21.83 -6.07 -15.22
C THR A 145 -21.62 -5.89 -13.73
N SER A 146 -20.97 -6.83 -13.04
CA SER A 146 -20.64 -6.76 -11.60
C SER A 146 -19.16 -7.06 -11.32
N PRO A 147 -18.68 -6.72 -10.11
CA PRO A 147 -17.47 -7.31 -9.54
C PRO A 147 -17.58 -8.82 -9.30
N LEU A 148 -16.45 -9.48 -9.03
CA LEU A 148 -16.38 -10.89 -8.63
C LEU A 148 -16.75 -11.05 -7.15
N ALA A 149 -17.74 -11.90 -6.85
CA ALA A 149 -18.19 -12.17 -5.49
C ALA A 149 -17.90 -13.63 -5.07
N LEU A 150 -17.69 -13.82 -3.75
CA LEU A 150 -17.64 -15.13 -3.12
C LEU A 150 -19.06 -15.60 -2.81
N ILE A 151 -19.50 -16.65 -3.48
CA ILE A 151 -20.89 -17.15 -3.40
C ILE A 151 -21.04 -18.21 -2.33
N SER A 152 -20.01 -19.04 -2.16
CA SER A 152 -19.95 -20.03 -1.10
C SER A 152 -18.52 -20.21 -0.63
N SER A 153 -18.27 -19.85 0.63
CA SER A 153 -17.00 -20.07 1.31
C SER A 153 -16.69 -21.55 1.52
N THR A 154 -17.73 -22.40 1.62
CA THR A 154 -17.56 -23.84 1.86
C THR A 154 -17.06 -24.58 0.62
N SER A 155 -17.56 -24.20 -0.57
CA SER A 155 -17.17 -24.81 -1.84
C SER A 155 -16.18 -23.96 -2.63
N GLN A 156 -15.73 -22.83 -2.08
CA GLN A 156 -14.92 -21.82 -2.76
C GLN A 156 -15.51 -21.41 -4.13
N LEU A 157 -16.85 -21.37 -4.19
CA LEU A 157 -17.57 -21.01 -5.41
C LEU A 157 -17.59 -19.49 -5.51
N ARG A 158 -17.17 -18.96 -6.65
CA ARG A 158 -17.22 -17.53 -6.98
C ARG A 158 -18.11 -17.30 -8.18
N GLY A 159 -18.58 -16.08 -8.34
CA GLY A 159 -19.39 -15.70 -9.47
C GLY A 159 -19.51 -14.20 -9.65
N PHE A 160 -20.03 -13.82 -10.80
CA PHE A 160 -20.31 -12.45 -11.17
C PHE A 160 -21.46 -12.42 -12.17
N PHE A 161 -22.01 -11.25 -12.43
CA PHE A 161 -23.11 -11.08 -13.35
C PHE A 161 -22.60 -10.69 -14.73
N VAL A 162 -23.25 -11.25 -15.75
CA VAL A 162 -23.09 -10.87 -17.15
C VAL A 162 -24.44 -10.51 -17.75
N GLU A 163 -24.42 -9.59 -18.70
CA GLU A 163 -25.63 -9.14 -19.40
C GLU A 163 -25.38 -9.07 -20.92
N GLU A 164 -26.42 -9.35 -21.70
CA GLU A 164 -26.39 -9.15 -23.15
C GLU A 164 -26.22 -7.68 -23.51
N LYS A 165 -25.48 -7.39 -24.59
CA LYS A 165 -25.18 -6.01 -25.05
C LYS A 165 -26.40 -5.12 -25.26
N ASN A 166 -27.54 -5.69 -25.63
CA ASN A 166 -28.77 -4.93 -25.86
C ASN A 166 -29.52 -4.61 -24.56
N GLY A 167 -29.16 -5.28 -23.45
CA GLY A 167 -29.83 -5.22 -22.16
C GLY A 167 -31.31 -5.55 -22.20
N GLY A 168 -32.02 -5.18 -21.13
CA GLY A 168 -33.48 -5.27 -21.06
C GLY A 168 -34.00 -6.42 -20.21
N ALA A 169 -35.23 -6.84 -20.47
CA ALA A 169 -35.80 -7.98 -19.76
C ALA A 169 -35.09 -9.28 -20.20
N TYR A 170 -34.83 -10.16 -19.24
CA TYR A 170 -34.22 -11.48 -19.44
C TYR A 170 -32.78 -11.45 -19.99
N SER A 171 -32.10 -10.30 -19.97
CA SER A 171 -30.75 -10.15 -20.55
C SER A 171 -29.62 -10.55 -19.60
N GLY A 172 -29.89 -10.69 -18.30
CA GLY A 172 -28.90 -10.84 -17.25
C GLY A 172 -28.86 -12.23 -16.64
N ILE A 173 -27.68 -12.71 -16.27
CA ILE A 173 -27.52 -13.98 -15.55
C ILE A 173 -26.26 -13.97 -14.70
N MET A 174 -26.30 -14.72 -13.60
CA MET A 174 -25.11 -14.98 -12.81
C MET A 174 -24.33 -16.16 -13.38
N VAL A 175 -23.02 -15.99 -13.52
CA VAL A 175 -22.11 -17.06 -13.91
C VAL A 175 -21.24 -17.42 -12.71
N VAL A 176 -21.12 -18.71 -12.42
CA VAL A 176 -20.44 -19.24 -11.24
C VAL A 176 -19.37 -20.26 -11.62
N GLY A 177 -18.28 -20.28 -10.88
CA GLY A 177 -17.16 -21.18 -11.13
C GLY A 177 -16.44 -21.54 -9.82
N TYR A 178 -15.93 -22.77 -9.77
CA TYR A 178 -15.02 -23.18 -8.70
C TYR A 178 -13.64 -22.54 -8.92
N GLU A 179 -12.80 -22.57 -7.88
CA GLU A 179 -11.43 -22.02 -7.91
C GLU A 179 -10.60 -22.42 -9.14
N SER A 180 -10.82 -23.62 -9.69
CA SER A 180 -10.10 -24.10 -10.88
C SER A 180 -10.44 -23.36 -12.18
N VAL A 181 -11.58 -22.68 -12.23
CA VAL A 181 -12.10 -21.96 -13.42
C VAL A 181 -12.19 -20.46 -13.14
N LEU A 182 -12.68 -20.08 -11.96
CA LEU A 182 -12.72 -18.71 -11.46
C LEU A 182 -11.94 -18.61 -10.13
N PRO A 183 -10.59 -18.56 -10.18
CA PRO A 183 -9.79 -18.36 -8.99
C PRO A 183 -10.07 -17.00 -8.35
N GLY A 184 -9.78 -16.85 -7.05
CA GLY A 184 -9.94 -15.55 -6.37
C GLY A 184 -9.07 -14.43 -6.96
N THR A 185 -8.04 -14.79 -7.71
CA THR A 185 -7.16 -13.87 -8.43
C THR A 185 -7.63 -13.58 -9.86
N TYR A 186 -8.76 -14.14 -10.32
CA TYR A 186 -9.26 -13.94 -11.68
C TYR A 186 -9.60 -12.46 -11.90
N GLN A 187 -8.82 -11.78 -12.75
CA GLN A 187 -8.96 -10.35 -13.02
C GLN A 187 -9.75 -10.10 -14.30
N TYR A 188 -10.76 -9.24 -14.21
CA TYR A 188 -11.46 -8.63 -15.34
C TYR A 188 -12.01 -7.27 -14.91
N GLU A 189 -12.39 -6.44 -15.88
CA GLU A 189 -13.06 -5.16 -15.64
C GLU A 189 -14.55 -5.27 -16.00
N ILE A 190 -15.39 -4.51 -15.30
CA ILE A 190 -16.79 -4.31 -15.72
C ILE A 190 -16.79 -3.77 -17.16
N GLY A 191 -17.61 -4.38 -18.02
CA GLY A 191 -17.66 -4.12 -19.46
C GLY A 191 -16.77 -5.04 -20.30
N ASP A 192 -15.95 -5.91 -19.71
CA ASP A 192 -15.27 -6.96 -20.46
C ASP A 192 -16.26 -7.94 -21.11
N GLU A 193 -15.94 -8.38 -22.33
CA GLU A 193 -16.80 -9.26 -23.12
C GLU A 193 -16.32 -10.70 -23.03
N PHE A 194 -17.26 -11.63 -22.86
CA PHE A 194 -16.99 -13.05 -22.65
C PHE A 194 -17.81 -13.95 -23.57
N ASP A 195 -17.16 -15.01 -24.03
CA ASP A 195 -17.79 -16.24 -24.49
C ASP A 195 -17.70 -17.28 -23.36
N ILE A 196 -18.84 -17.87 -22.99
CA ILE A 196 -18.94 -18.77 -21.84
C ILE A 196 -19.56 -20.08 -22.28
N VAL A 197 -18.90 -21.19 -21.93
CA VAL A 197 -19.45 -22.54 -22.01
C VAL A 197 -19.64 -23.05 -20.59
N GLY A 198 -20.86 -23.47 -20.27
CA GLY A 198 -21.19 -23.91 -18.91
C GLY A 198 -22.44 -24.76 -18.84
N VAL A 199 -22.76 -25.25 -17.65
CA VAL A 199 -23.95 -26.05 -17.40
C VAL A 199 -25.03 -25.13 -16.86
N TYR A 200 -26.19 -25.10 -17.52
CA TYR A 200 -27.36 -24.37 -17.02
C TYR A 200 -27.88 -25.03 -15.74
N LYS A 201 -27.95 -24.25 -14.66
CA LYS A 201 -28.46 -24.65 -13.35
C LYS A 201 -29.67 -23.81 -12.97
N GLU A 202 -30.62 -24.46 -12.33
CA GLU A 202 -31.75 -23.81 -11.70
C GLU A 202 -31.78 -24.21 -10.23
N PHE A 203 -31.65 -23.23 -9.33
CA PHE A 203 -31.74 -23.42 -7.89
C PHE A 203 -33.10 -22.98 -7.40
N LYS A 204 -33.88 -23.92 -6.86
CA LYS A 204 -35.15 -23.59 -6.21
C LYS A 204 -34.89 -23.24 -4.75
N GLY A 205 -35.52 -22.16 -4.29
CA GLY A 205 -35.52 -21.75 -2.89
C GLY A 205 -36.09 -22.83 -1.95
N ASN A 206 -35.88 -22.68 -0.63
CA ASN A 206 -36.31 -23.69 0.36
C ASN A 206 -37.82 -23.93 0.38
N ASN A 207 -38.59 -22.91 -0.03
CA ASN A 207 -40.04 -22.97 -0.15
C ASN A 207 -40.52 -23.22 -1.60
N GLU A 208 -39.61 -23.58 -2.53
CA GLU A 208 -39.83 -23.80 -3.98
C GLU A 208 -40.54 -22.63 -4.71
N THR A 209 -40.63 -21.47 -4.07
CA THR A 209 -41.44 -20.34 -4.54
C THR A 209 -40.72 -19.48 -5.58
N TYR A 210 -39.39 -19.62 -5.68
CA TYR A 210 -38.52 -18.86 -6.58
C TYR A 210 -37.43 -19.75 -7.17
N SER A 211 -36.96 -19.42 -8.37
CA SER A 211 -35.79 -20.01 -9.02
C SER A 211 -34.66 -19.00 -9.17
N ASN A 212 -33.42 -19.47 -9.03
CA ASN A 212 -32.23 -18.77 -9.49
C ASN A 212 -31.63 -19.53 -10.68
N SER A 213 -31.64 -18.87 -11.84
CA SER A 213 -30.96 -19.37 -13.03
C SER A 213 -29.49 -18.94 -13.00
N GLU A 214 -28.59 -19.90 -13.11
CA GLU A 214 -27.14 -19.67 -13.09
C GLU A 214 -26.44 -20.54 -14.15
N ILE A 215 -25.27 -20.09 -14.62
CA ILE A 215 -24.39 -20.92 -15.46
C ILE A 215 -23.17 -21.35 -14.64
N GLU A 216 -23.03 -22.66 -14.42
CA GLU A 216 -21.81 -23.23 -13.87
C GLU A 216 -20.74 -23.35 -14.97
N ILE A 217 -19.76 -22.46 -14.94
CA ILE A 217 -18.75 -22.29 -15.98
C ILE A 217 -17.88 -23.55 -16.08
N LYS A 218 -17.71 -24.04 -17.31
CA LYS A 218 -16.69 -25.04 -17.69
C LYS A 218 -15.52 -24.39 -18.41
N GLU A 219 -15.82 -23.40 -19.24
CA GLU A 219 -14.84 -22.61 -19.97
C GLU A 219 -15.34 -21.17 -20.09
N ILE A 220 -14.43 -20.22 -19.90
CA ILE A 220 -14.70 -18.79 -20.08
C ILE A 220 -13.54 -18.18 -20.86
N VAL A 221 -13.88 -17.48 -21.94
CA VAL A 221 -12.91 -16.83 -22.81
C VAL A 221 -13.28 -15.37 -22.90
N LYS A 222 -12.35 -14.50 -22.49
CA LYS A 222 -12.47 -13.07 -22.70
C LYS A 222 -12.25 -12.76 -24.18
N THR A 223 -13.26 -12.20 -24.85
CA THR A 223 -13.27 -11.93 -26.30
C THR A 223 -13.17 -10.44 -26.62
N GLY A 224 -13.36 -9.56 -25.63
CA GLY A 224 -13.23 -8.11 -25.77
C GLY A 224 -12.91 -7.43 -24.45
N ASN A 225 -12.51 -6.16 -24.51
CA ASN A 225 -12.16 -5.35 -23.35
C ASN A 225 -13.13 -4.16 -23.22
N LYS A 226 -13.62 -3.91 -22.00
CA LYS A 226 -14.19 -2.61 -21.56
C LYS A 226 -15.19 -1.97 -22.54
N ALA A 227 -16.16 -2.74 -23.04
CA ALA A 227 -17.28 -2.21 -23.80
C ALA A 227 -18.26 -1.45 -22.89
N GLU A 228 -19.07 -0.56 -23.49
CA GLU A 228 -20.15 0.11 -22.77
C GLU A 228 -21.16 -0.93 -22.27
N VAL A 229 -21.36 -0.99 -20.95
CA VAL A 229 -22.36 -1.87 -20.35
C VAL A 229 -23.78 -1.42 -20.74
N PRO A 230 -24.76 -2.33 -20.81
CA PRO A 230 -26.13 -1.96 -21.13
C PRO A 230 -26.67 -0.90 -20.15
N ALA A 231 -27.43 0.05 -20.68
CA ALA A 231 -28.06 1.06 -19.84
C ALA A 231 -29.03 0.38 -18.85
N PRO A 232 -29.02 0.77 -17.55
CA PRO A 232 -29.91 0.18 -16.56
C PRO A 232 -31.38 0.28 -16.97
N VAL A 233 -32.14 -0.80 -16.74
CA VAL A 233 -33.58 -0.80 -16.98
C VAL A 233 -34.25 0.05 -15.90
N LYS A 234 -34.90 1.15 -16.32
CA LYS A 234 -35.65 2.03 -15.41
C LYS A 234 -36.92 1.34 -14.92
N ILE A 235 -37.07 1.25 -13.60
CA ILE A 235 -38.25 0.67 -12.94
C ILE A 235 -38.93 1.75 -12.09
N ASP A 236 -40.14 2.15 -12.52
CA ASP A 236 -40.91 3.21 -11.85
C ASP A 236 -41.61 2.74 -10.57
N ASP A 237 -41.83 1.43 -10.42
CA ASP A 237 -42.56 0.83 -9.29
C ASP A 237 -41.76 -0.36 -8.75
N PRO A 238 -40.99 -0.16 -7.66
CA PRO A 238 -40.12 -1.21 -7.11
C PRO A 238 -40.90 -2.45 -6.65
N SER A 239 -42.20 -2.33 -6.33
CA SER A 239 -43.01 -3.47 -5.89
C SER A 239 -43.17 -4.55 -6.96
N LYS A 240 -42.94 -4.21 -8.24
CA LYS A 240 -42.99 -5.17 -9.35
C LYS A 240 -41.79 -6.10 -9.39
N ILE A 241 -40.65 -5.66 -8.84
CA ILE A 241 -39.39 -6.42 -8.83
C ILE A 241 -38.99 -6.91 -7.43
N ALA A 242 -39.70 -6.47 -6.40
CA ALA A 242 -39.58 -7.00 -5.04
C ALA A 242 -39.98 -8.49 -4.95
N THR A 243 -39.70 -9.14 -3.82
CA THR A 243 -40.14 -10.50 -3.54
C THR A 243 -41.66 -10.64 -3.68
N GLY A 244 -42.12 -11.50 -4.59
CA GLY A 244 -43.54 -11.69 -4.93
C GLY A 244 -44.09 -10.72 -5.99
N GLY A 245 -43.26 -9.84 -6.54
CA GLY A 245 -43.57 -8.98 -7.68
C GLY A 245 -43.79 -9.77 -8.98
N ASN A 246 -44.53 -9.19 -9.92
CA ASN A 246 -44.87 -9.84 -11.19
C ASN A 246 -43.81 -9.69 -12.28
N SER A 247 -42.73 -8.94 -12.00
CA SER A 247 -41.62 -8.69 -12.92
C SER A 247 -40.25 -9.07 -12.33
N SER A 248 -40.20 -9.66 -11.13
CA SER A 248 -38.92 -9.98 -10.48
C SER A 248 -38.12 -11.02 -11.27
N ALA A 249 -38.77 -12.06 -11.79
CA ALA A 249 -38.12 -13.10 -12.58
C ALA A 249 -37.51 -12.58 -13.89
N MET A 250 -38.20 -11.67 -14.60
CA MET A 250 -37.71 -11.12 -15.87
C MET A 250 -36.53 -10.16 -15.74
N TYR A 251 -36.24 -9.67 -14.53
CA TYR A 251 -35.12 -8.76 -14.29
C TYR A 251 -34.02 -9.39 -13.43
N GLN A 252 -34.11 -10.68 -13.14
CA GLN A 252 -33.06 -11.39 -12.43
C GLN A 252 -31.73 -11.32 -13.18
N GLY A 253 -30.67 -10.90 -12.49
CA GLY A 253 -29.33 -10.68 -13.05
C GLY A 253 -29.19 -9.43 -13.92
N VAL A 254 -30.27 -8.65 -14.11
CA VAL A 254 -30.29 -7.45 -14.96
C VAL A 254 -29.92 -6.22 -14.14
N LEU A 255 -29.18 -5.28 -14.75
CA LEU A 255 -28.91 -3.98 -14.17
C LEU A 255 -30.17 -3.08 -14.21
N VAL A 256 -30.63 -2.61 -13.06
CA VAL A 256 -31.89 -1.87 -12.87
C VAL A 256 -31.62 -0.50 -12.25
N GLU A 257 -32.39 0.51 -12.64
CA GLU A 257 -32.40 1.86 -12.04
C GLU A 257 -33.76 2.20 -11.46
N LEU A 258 -33.76 2.69 -10.22
CA LEU A 258 -34.90 3.26 -9.51
C LEU A 258 -34.70 4.75 -9.33
N ASN A 259 -35.75 5.53 -9.54
CA ASN A 259 -35.71 6.98 -9.39
C ASN A 259 -36.75 7.44 -8.36
N GLY A 260 -36.35 8.26 -7.41
CA GLY A 260 -37.25 8.86 -6.44
C GLY A 260 -37.84 7.88 -5.42
N VAL A 261 -37.08 6.86 -5.03
CA VAL A 261 -37.47 5.88 -4.01
C VAL A 261 -36.96 6.27 -2.63
N SER A 262 -37.69 5.91 -1.59
CA SER A 262 -37.33 6.18 -0.20
C SER A 262 -37.09 4.90 0.60
N VAL A 263 -36.19 4.97 1.58
CA VAL A 263 -35.95 3.89 2.53
C VAL A 263 -37.16 3.72 3.44
N THR A 264 -37.75 2.52 3.44
CA THR A 264 -38.88 2.14 4.30
C THR A 264 -38.44 1.36 5.53
N LYS A 265 -37.26 0.72 5.47
CA LYS A 265 -36.62 0.02 6.59
C LYS A 265 -35.10 0.15 6.45
N GLY A 266 -34.42 0.60 7.50
CA GLY A 266 -32.96 0.73 7.52
C GLY A 266 -32.25 -0.63 7.51
N ALA A 267 -30.93 -0.58 7.34
CA ALA A 267 -30.09 -1.78 7.25
C ALA A 267 -30.19 -2.64 8.52
N ASP A 268 -30.32 -3.95 8.35
CA ASP A 268 -30.29 -4.90 9.44
C ASP A 268 -28.86 -5.39 9.75
N THR A 269 -28.73 -6.40 10.62
CA THR A 269 -27.42 -6.94 11.05
C THR A 269 -26.64 -7.61 9.92
N TYR A 270 -27.28 -7.88 8.80
CA TYR A 270 -26.67 -8.46 7.60
C TYR A 270 -26.39 -7.42 6.52
N GLY A 271 -26.64 -6.13 6.78
CA GLY A 271 -26.44 -5.06 5.79
C GLY A 271 -27.66 -4.78 4.91
N GLU A 272 -28.69 -5.61 4.98
CA GLU A 272 -29.86 -5.53 4.11
C GLU A 272 -30.86 -4.46 4.57
N TRP A 273 -31.30 -3.60 3.66
CA TRP A 273 -32.30 -2.56 3.89
C TRP A 273 -33.45 -2.65 2.88
N THR A 274 -34.50 -1.84 3.05
CA THR A 274 -35.71 -1.91 2.23
C THR A 274 -36.13 -0.53 1.75
N VAL A 275 -36.51 -0.41 0.48
CA VAL A 275 -37.07 0.81 -0.13
C VAL A 275 -38.57 0.72 -0.33
N ASP A 276 -39.16 1.74 -0.96
CA ASP A 276 -40.54 1.72 -1.45
C ASP A 276 -40.87 0.41 -2.18
N GLY A 277 -42.13 -0.02 -2.09
CA GLY A 277 -42.57 -1.26 -2.72
C GLY A 277 -42.07 -2.55 -2.05
N ASN A 278 -41.43 -2.46 -0.88
CA ASN A 278 -40.86 -3.61 -0.16
C ASN A 278 -39.76 -4.34 -0.95
N LEU A 279 -39.03 -3.62 -1.81
CA LEU A 279 -37.84 -4.14 -2.46
C LEU A 279 -36.67 -4.08 -1.48
N HIS A 280 -35.99 -5.21 -1.33
CA HIS A 280 -34.78 -5.32 -0.51
C HIS A 280 -33.57 -4.83 -1.31
N VAL A 281 -32.62 -4.22 -0.62
CA VAL A 281 -31.32 -3.83 -1.15
C VAL A 281 -30.26 -4.43 -0.23
N ASP A 282 -29.26 -5.07 -0.81
CA ASP A 282 -28.25 -5.84 -0.08
C ASP A 282 -26.84 -5.35 -0.41
N ASP A 283 -25.86 -5.76 0.40
CA ASP A 283 -24.49 -5.27 0.33
C ASP A 283 -23.49 -6.26 -0.28
N MET A 284 -23.96 -7.09 -1.23
CA MET A 284 -23.12 -8.11 -1.88
C MET A 284 -21.87 -7.51 -2.54
N PHE A 285 -21.96 -6.30 -3.10
CA PHE A 285 -20.84 -5.61 -3.75
C PHE A 285 -20.49 -4.28 -3.08
N TYR A 286 -21.48 -3.50 -2.66
CA TYR A 286 -21.27 -2.18 -2.05
C TYR A 286 -22.07 -2.04 -0.75
N SER A 287 -21.35 -1.83 0.36
CA SER A 287 -21.99 -1.65 1.66
C SER A 287 -22.46 -0.21 1.84
N TYR A 288 -23.77 -0.06 2.00
CA TYR A 288 -24.42 1.22 2.19
C TYR A 288 -25.61 1.08 3.14
N LYS A 289 -25.65 1.89 4.21
CA LYS A 289 -26.61 1.76 5.31
C LYS A 289 -27.43 3.04 5.47
N PRO A 290 -28.44 3.27 4.62
CA PRO A 290 -29.18 4.52 4.65
C PRO A 290 -30.21 4.57 5.80
N ALA A 291 -30.47 5.78 6.29
CA ALA A 291 -31.48 6.00 7.30
C ALA A 291 -32.90 5.82 6.73
N VAL A 292 -33.84 5.43 7.58
CA VAL A 292 -35.26 5.37 7.19
C VAL A 292 -35.72 6.76 6.78
N GLY A 293 -36.33 6.87 5.59
CA GLY A 293 -36.77 8.13 5.01
C GLY A 293 -35.77 8.78 4.04
N THR A 294 -34.51 8.32 3.98
CA THR A 294 -33.57 8.75 2.94
C THR A 294 -34.20 8.53 1.57
N ARG A 295 -34.11 9.54 0.69
CA ARG A 295 -34.71 9.54 -0.63
C ARG A 295 -33.63 9.55 -1.70
N PHE A 296 -33.67 8.57 -2.60
CA PHE A 296 -32.74 8.45 -3.71
C PHE A 296 -33.29 9.15 -4.94
N THR A 297 -32.53 10.09 -5.51
CA THR A 297 -32.82 10.61 -6.84
C THR A 297 -32.51 9.56 -7.90
N ARG A 298 -31.51 8.71 -7.65
CA ARG A 298 -31.12 7.59 -8.50
C ARG A 298 -30.53 6.47 -7.64
N LEU A 299 -31.00 5.24 -7.84
CA LEU A 299 -30.47 4.04 -7.19
C LEU A 299 -30.37 2.93 -8.24
N VAL A 300 -29.15 2.45 -8.48
CA VAL A 300 -28.84 1.42 -9.47
C VAL A 300 -28.33 0.17 -8.78
N GLY A 301 -28.59 -0.98 -9.37
CA GLY A 301 -27.99 -2.24 -8.92
C GLY A 301 -28.47 -3.42 -9.75
N ILE A 302 -27.89 -4.57 -9.50
CA ILE A 302 -28.29 -5.82 -10.15
C ILE A 302 -29.39 -6.47 -9.33
N LEU A 303 -30.50 -6.86 -9.96
CA LEU A 303 -31.53 -7.58 -9.23
C LEU A 303 -31.14 -9.05 -9.05
N HIS A 304 -30.83 -9.46 -7.83
CA HIS A 304 -30.36 -10.79 -7.49
C HIS A 304 -31.33 -11.51 -6.54
N THR A 305 -31.43 -12.83 -6.66
CA THR A 305 -32.23 -13.66 -5.75
C THR A 305 -31.31 -14.38 -4.78
N SER A 306 -31.39 -14.06 -3.48
CA SER A 306 -30.64 -14.75 -2.43
C SER A 306 -31.52 -14.98 -1.20
N PHE A 307 -31.34 -16.13 -0.53
CA PHE A 307 -32.11 -16.52 0.66
C PHE A 307 -33.63 -16.32 0.52
N ASP A 308 -34.19 -16.77 -0.60
CA ASP A 308 -35.62 -16.68 -0.94
C ASP A 308 -36.17 -15.24 -1.15
N ASN A 309 -35.30 -14.24 -1.32
CA ASN A 309 -35.69 -12.85 -1.58
C ASN A 309 -35.04 -12.27 -2.84
N TYR A 310 -35.79 -11.43 -3.57
CA TYR A 310 -35.24 -10.57 -4.61
C TYR A 310 -34.70 -9.30 -3.98
N LYS A 311 -33.44 -8.99 -4.29
CA LYS A 311 -32.68 -7.89 -3.72
C LYS A 311 -31.98 -7.11 -4.84
N LEU A 312 -31.89 -5.81 -4.68
CA LEU A 312 -31.08 -4.97 -5.55
C LEU A 312 -29.65 -4.91 -4.97
N GLU A 313 -28.64 -5.12 -5.80
CA GLU A 313 -27.24 -5.17 -5.41
C GLU A 313 -26.48 -3.99 -6.07
N PRO A 314 -26.36 -2.83 -5.41
CA PRO A 314 -25.53 -1.72 -5.89
C PRO A 314 -24.06 -2.17 -5.99
N ARG A 315 -23.35 -1.74 -7.03
CA ARG A 315 -22.00 -2.24 -7.33
C ARG A 315 -20.91 -1.39 -6.70
N ASP A 316 -21.12 -0.08 -6.68
CA ASP A 316 -20.22 0.91 -6.11
C ASP A 316 -20.98 2.22 -5.80
N GLU A 317 -20.26 3.24 -5.33
CA GLU A 317 -20.80 4.55 -4.97
C GLU A 317 -21.52 5.28 -6.12
N ASN A 318 -21.15 5.04 -7.38
CA ASN A 318 -21.77 5.70 -8.55
C ASN A 318 -23.17 5.16 -8.85
N ASP A 319 -23.57 4.07 -8.20
CA ASP A 319 -24.90 3.52 -8.29
C ASP A 319 -25.89 4.21 -7.32
N ILE A 320 -25.45 5.17 -6.47
CA ILE A 320 -26.29 5.82 -5.46
C ILE A 320 -26.27 7.35 -5.56
N GLU A 321 -27.44 7.97 -5.69
CA GLU A 321 -27.62 9.43 -5.61
C GLU A 321 -28.84 9.76 -4.73
N VAL A 322 -28.68 10.71 -3.80
CA VAL A 322 -29.71 11.11 -2.81
C VAL A 322 -30.27 12.52 -3.05
N GLU A 323 -31.54 12.75 -2.70
CA GLU A 323 -32.24 14.04 -2.83
C GLU A 323 -31.91 14.96 -1.65
N ILE A 324 -31.31 16.12 -1.93
CA ILE A 324 -30.99 17.15 -0.92
C ILE A 324 -32.18 18.11 -0.77
N VAL A 325 -32.80 18.17 0.42
CA VAL A 325 -33.96 19.03 0.69
C VAL A 325 -33.52 20.37 1.29
N ASP A 326 -33.85 21.47 0.61
CA ASP A 326 -33.46 22.85 0.97
C ASP A 326 -34.32 23.41 2.12
N GLY A 327 -33.71 23.74 3.27
CA GLY A 327 -34.32 24.55 4.35
C GLY A 327 -34.66 23.85 5.67
N GLY A 328 -34.55 22.53 5.75
CA GLY A 328 -34.02 21.86 6.94
C GLY A 328 -32.63 21.42 6.55
N VAL A 329 -31.60 21.73 7.33
CA VAL A 329 -30.25 21.26 6.99
C VAL A 329 -30.29 19.74 7.12
N ASP A 330 -30.57 19.05 6.02
CA ASP A 330 -30.05 17.71 5.80
C ASP A 330 -28.59 17.96 5.47
N VAL A 331 -27.83 18.03 6.57
CA VAL A 331 -26.38 18.05 6.57
C VAL A 331 -25.99 16.90 5.65
N ILE A 332 -25.12 17.11 4.66
CA ILE A 332 -24.23 16.01 4.26
C ILE A 332 -23.43 15.74 5.55
N PRO A 333 -23.75 14.72 6.36
CA PRO A 333 -23.09 14.57 7.62
C PRO A 333 -21.81 13.81 7.31
N ASP A 334 -20.74 14.54 7.04
CA ASP A 334 -19.51 14.18 7.74
C ASP A 334 -19.82 14.37 9.23
N THR A 335 -20.30 13.28 9.83
CA THR A 335 -20.49 13.05 11.28
C THR A 335 -21.26 14.11 12.09
N ILE A 336 -22.53 13.86 12.46
CA ILE A 336 -23.03 13.93 13.88
C ILE A 336 -24.22 12.94 14.08
N GLU A 337 -23.95 11.87 14.83
CA GLU A 337 -24.78 10.96 15.68
C GLU A 337 -26.28 10.70 15.40
N ASP A 338 -26.62 9.45 15.04
CA ASP A 338 -27.86 8.74 15.44
C ASP A 338 -27.54 7.53 16.33
N THR A 339 -28.31 7.39 17.41
CA THR A 339 -28.15 6.50 18.56
C THR A 339 -28.63 5.05 18.32
N GLY A 340 -28.14 4.39 17.27
CA GLY A 340 -27.73 2.97 17.33
C GLY A 340 -26.27 2.90 17.80
N PRO A 341 -25.67 1.75 18.22
CA PRO A 341 -24.37 1.77 18.89
C PRO A 341 -23.34 2.44 17.97
N VAL A 342 -22.99 3.66 18.34
CA VAL A 342 -22.06 4.53 17.64
C VAL A 342 -20.75 3.77 17.61
N VAL A 343 -20.29 3.33 16.43
CA VAL A 343 -18.94 2.80 16.31
C VAL A 343 -18.03 4.00 16.40
N LYS A 344 -17.48 4.21 17.59
CA LYS A 344 -16.66 5.36 17.92
C LYS A 344 -15.33 5.25 17.17
N VAL A 345 -15.07 6.16 16.24
CA VAL A 345 -13.76 6.23 15.57
C VAL A 345 -12.77 6.78 16.58
N VAL A 346 -11.74 6.00 16.88
CA VAL A 346 -10.70 6.32 17.85
C VAL A 346 -9.34 5.92 17.31
N THR A 347 -8.30 6.56 17.82
CA THR A 347 -6.92 6.19 17.54
C THR A 347 -6.46 5.09 18.53
N ILE A 348 -5.37 4.38 18.23
CA ILE A 348 -4.74 3.50 19.22
C ILE A 348 -4.28 4.32 20.43
N TYR A 349 -3.75 5.53 20.18
CA TYR A 349 -3.41 6.49 21.22
C TYR A 349 -4.58 6.76 22.17
N ASP A 350 -5.79 6.97 21.65
CA ASP A 350 -6.98 7.19 22.47
C ASP A 350 -7.34 5.95 23.30
N ILE A 351 -7.15 4.75 22.77
CA ILE A 351 -7.41 3.50 23.49
C ILE A 351 -6.38 3.30 24.62
N GLN A 352 -5.10 3.45 24.31
CA GLN A 352 -3.99 3.18 25.23
C GLN A 352 -3.83 4.27 26.29
N ASN A 353 -4.03 5.54 25.93
CA ASN A 353 -3.94 6.65 26.87
C ASN A 353 -5.26 6.87 27.61
N THR A 354 -5.37 6.32 28.81
CA THR A 354 -6.55 6.50 29.70
C THR A 354 -6.85 7.97 30.07
N ALA A 355 -5.90 8.89 29.88
CA ALA A 355 -6.12 10.32 30.06
C ALA A 355 -6.66 11.02 28.80
N SER A 356 -6.73 10.34 27.65
CA SER A 356 -7.33 10.88 26.43
C SER A 356 -8.79 11.23 26.67
N ALA A 357 -9.19 12.41 26.18
CA ALA A 357 -10.60 12.83 26.20
C ALA A 357 -11.50 11.90 25.36
N ASN A 358 -10.91 11.18 24.40
CA ASN A 358 -11.58 10.25 23.50
C ASN A 358 -11.43 8.79 23.91
N HIS A 359 -10.83 8.49 25.06
CA HIS A 359 -10.68 7.11 25.54
C HIS A 359 -12.04 6.37 25.56
N PRO A 360 -12.17 5.24 24.85
CA PRO A 360 -13.43 4.49 24.78
C PRO A 360 -13.74 3.76 26.08
N ALA A 361 -15.03 3.58 26.37
CA ALA A 361 -15.42 2.71 27.46
C ALA A 361 -15.10 1.24 27.10
N GLU A 362 -14.75 0.44 28.10
CA GLU A 362 -14.49 -0.98 27.88
C GLU A 362 -15.70 -1.69 27.24
N ASN A 363 -15.46 -2.48 26.19
CA ASN A 363 -16.44 -3.14 25.32
C ASN A 363 -17.28 -2.20 24.43
N GLU A 364 -16.94 -0.91 24.35
CA GLU A 364 -17.52 0.01 23.37
C GLU A 364 -17.12 -0.39 21.95
N ALA A 365 -18.04 -0.29 21.01
CA ALA A 365 -17.76 -0.56 19.60
C ALA A 365 -16.89 0.57 19.05
N ILE A 366 -15.76 0.22 18.45
CA ILE A 366 -14.75 1.15 17.97
C ILE A 366 -14.35 0.84 16.53
N LYS A 367 -13.84 1.87 15.85
CA LYS A 367 -13.14 1.76 14.57
C LYS A 367 -11.79 2.45 14.68
N VAL A 368 -10.73 1.76 14.28
CA VAL A 368 -9.36 2.26 14.24
C VAL A 368 -8.88 2.15 12.79
N GLU A 369 -8.44 3.25 12.21
CA GLU A 369 -8.15 3.36 10.78
C GLU A 369 -6.66 3.54 10.51
N ASN A 370 -6.19 3.04 9.36
CA ASN A 370 -4.85 3.31 8.82
C ASN A 370 -3.67 2.90 9.73
N VAL A 371 -3.80 1.80 10.47
CA VAL A 371 -2.74 1.26 11.34
C VAL A 371 -1.95 0.16 10.64
N VAL A 372 -0.72 -0.07 11.05
CA VAL A 372 0.22 -0.99 10.39
C VAL A 372 0.49 -2.20 11.28
N VAL A 373 0.42 -3.40 10.72
CA VAL A 373 0.80 -4.63 11.44
C VAL A 373 2.30 -4.63 11.70
N THR A 374 2.72 -4.68 12.96
CA THR A 374 4.13 -4.53 13.37
C THR A 374 4.80 -5.83 13.80
N ALA A 375 4.03 -6.87 14.10
CA ALA A 375 4.53 -8.19 14.47
C ALA A 375 3.77 -9.34 13.77
N PRO A 376 4.37 -10.53 13.62
CA PRO A 376 3.72 -11.66 12.96
C PRO A 376 2.42 -12.08 13.67
N THR A 377 1.49 -12.66 12.90
CA THR A 377 0.31 -13.30 13.50
C THR A 377 0.73 -14.49 14.37
N HIS A 378 0.27 -14.53 15.62
CA HIS A 378 0.48 -15.61 16.57
C HIS A 378 -0.86 -16.17 17.09
N SER A 379 -0.76 -17.27 17.84
CA SER A 379 -1.92 -17.91 18.46
C SER A 379 -2.21 -17.30 19.83
N ALA A 380 -3.07 -16.28 19.90
CA ALA A 380 -3.48 -15.64 21.17
C ALA A 380 -4.21 -16.62 22.11
N SER A 381 -4.99 -17.57 21.57
CA SER A 381 -5.60 -18.65 22.37
C SER A 381 -5.87 -19.91 21.53
N SER A 382 -6.55 -20.91 22.09
CA SER A 382 -6.94 -22.09 21.32
C SER A 382 -7.88 -21.76 20.15
N ASN A 383 -8.69 -20.70 20.26
CA ASN A 383 -9.69 -20.29 19.28
C ASN A 383 -9.47 -18.89 18.68
N LEU A 384 -8.50 -18.11 19.18
CA LEU A 384 -8.18 -16.76 18.70
C LEU A 384 -6.78 -16.70 18.08
N SER A 385 -6.67 -15.98 16.97
CA SER A 385 -5.42 -15.45 16.44
C SER A 385 -5.22 -14.03 16.97
N GLY A 386 -3.97 -13.57 17.00
CA GLY A 386 -3.67 -12.17 17.28
C GLY A 386 -2.40 -11.70 16.57
N PHE A 387 -2.26 -10.38 16.43
CA PHE A 387 -1.06 -9.69 15.97
C PHE A 387 -0.98 -8.33 16.64
N PHE A 388 0.19 -7.71 16.61
CA PHE A 388 0.36 -6.33 17.06
C PHE A 388 0.24 -5.38 15.87
N ALA A 389 -0.45 -4.27 16.07
CA ALA A 389 -0.55 -3.18 15.12
C ALA A 389 -0.23 -1.86 15.80
N GLU A 390 0.28 -0.90 15.02
CA GLU A 390 0.72 0.38 15.49
C GLU A 390 0.30 1.50 14.54
N GLU A 391 0.04 2.69 15.05
CA GLU A 391 -0.16 3.88 14.25
C GLU A 391 1.08 4.20 13.42
N LYS A 392 0.88 4.71 12.20
CA LYS A 392 1.98 5.01 11.25
C LYS A 392 3.05 5.94 11.81
N ALA A 393 2.65 6.90 12.66
CA ALA A 393 3.56 7.83 13.30
C ALA A 393 4.48 7.14 14.34
N GLY A 394 4.08 5.96 14.84
CA GLY A 394 4.63 5.35 16.03
C GLY A 394 4.49 6.24 17.26
N GLY A 395 5.16 5.89 18.36
CA GLY A 395 5.18 6.74 19.56
C GLY A 395 4.82 6.02 20.85
N GLU A 396 4.74 6.80 21.93
CA GLU A 396 4.03 6.35 23.12
C GLU A 396 2.54 6.17 22.78
N TYR A 397 1.96 5.10 23.31
CA TYR A 397 0.55 4.73 23.19
C TYR A 397 0.12 4.40 21.74
N SER A 398 1.04 4.22 20.80
CA SER A 398 0.71 4.00 19.38
C SER A 398 0.36 2.55 19.04
N GLY A 399 0.70 1.59 19.91
CA GLY A 399 0.67 0.15 19.63
C GLY A 399 -0.44 -0.59 20.38
N ILE A 400 -0.96 -1.67 19.80
CA ILE A 400 -2.03 -2.47 20.42
C ILE A 400 -2.03 -3.92 19.95
N LEU A 401 -2.49 -4.81 20.83
CA LEU A 401 -2.78 -6.19 20.46
C LEU A 401 -4.18 -6.28 19.82
N VAL A 402 -4.25 -6.85 18.61
CA VAL A 402 -5.50 -7.11 17.90
C VAL A 402 -5.77 -8.61 17.93
N VAL A 403 -6.94 -9.03 18.42
CA VAL A 403 -7.35 -10.44 18.51
C VAL A 403 -8.62 -10.71 17.73
N TYR A 404 -8.69 -11.87 17.06
CA TYR A 404 -9.83 -12.25 16.22
C TYR A 404 -10.03 -13.77 16.14
N PRO A 405 -11.25 -14.27 15.83
CA PRO A 405 -11.51 -15.71 15.76
C PRO A 405 -10.71 -16.40 14.64
N LYS A 406 -10.09 -17.54 14.94
CA LYS A 406 -9.37 -18.37 13.95
C LYS A 406 -10.25 -18.86 12.79
N SER A 407 -11.58 -18.86 12.98
CA SER A 407 -12.55 -19.24 11.96
C SER A 407 -12.92 -18.11 10.99
N SER A 408 -12.45 -16.88 11.25
CA SER A 408 -12.68 -15.74 10.35
C SER A 408 -11.82 -15.83 9.09
N SER A 409 -12.22 -15.11 8.04
CA SER A 409 -11.49 -14.99 6.77
C SER A 409 -10.65 -13.72 6.68
N PHE A 410 -10.38 -13.02 7.79
CA PHE A 410 -9.72 -11.72 7.78
C PHE A 410 -8.27 -11.79 7.32
N GLY A 411 -7.53 -12.80 7.79
CA GLY A 411 -6.09 -12.95 7.54
C GLY A 411 -5.73 -14.08 6.58
N PRO A 412 -4.41 -14.35 6.38
CA PRO A 412 -3.30 -13.89 7.22
C PRO A 412 -2.89 -12.43 6.97
N PHE A 413 -2.40 -11.77 8.02
CA PHE A 413 -1.79 -10.44 7.93
C PHE A 413 -0.28 -10.55 8.10
N ALA A 414 0.45 -9.86 7.22
CA ALA A 414 1.90 -9.76 7.25
C ALA A 414 2.35 -8.48 7.95
N ILE A 415 3.58 -8.47 8.50
CA ILE A 415 4.22 -7.23 8.96
C ILE A 415 4.24 -6.24 7.80
N GLY A 416 3.83 -5.00 8.06
CA GLY A 416 3.70 -3.94 7.05
C GLY A 416 2.33 -3.86 6.38
N ASP A 417 1.40 -4.78 6.66
CA ASP A 417 0.03 -4.63 6.17
C ASP A 417 -0.63 -3.41 6.82
N GLU A 418 -1.19 -2.52 6.00
CA GLU A 418 -2.01 -1.41 6.47
C GLU A 418 -3.47 -1.85 6.54
N ILE A 419 -4.09 -1.62 7.69
CA ILE A 419 -5.41 -2.14 8.01
C ILE A 419 -6.30 -1.10 8.70
N THR A 420 -7.61 -1.27 8.51
CA THR A 420 -8.66 -0.70 9.36
C THR A 420 -9.27 -1.82 10.18
N ILE A 421 -9.49 -1.57 11.47
CA ILE A 421 -10.00 -2.54 12.43
C ILE A 421 -11.33 -2.02 12.98
N GLU A 422 -12.37 -2.84 12.91
CA GLU A 422 -13.60 -2.61 13.66
C GLU A 422 -13.73 -3.70 14.73
N GLY A 423 -14.14 -3.32 15.92
CA GLY A 423 -14.23 -4.26 17.04
C GLY A 423 -14.63 -3.59 18.33
N SER A 424 -14.19 -4.16 19.45
CA SER A 424 -14.37 -3.56 20.76
C SER A 424 -13.06 -3.55 21.55
N TYR A 425 -12.74 -2.41 22.17
CA TYR A 425 -11.64 -2.30 23.13
C TYR A 425 -11.95 -3.13 24.40
N LYS A 426 -10.92 -3.79 24.94
CA LYS A 426 -11.04 -4.59 26.16
C LYS A 426 -9.73 -4.67 26.94
N GLU A 427 -9.85 -4.65 28.26
CA GLU A 427 -8.77 -5.04 29.18
C GLU A 427 -8.81 -6.54 29.46
N TYR A 428 -7.77 -7.26 29.09
CA TYR A 428 -7.70 -8.70 29.31
C TYR A 428 -6.44 -9.12 30.07
N ASN A 429 -6.61 -9.39 31.37
CA ASN A 429 -5.53 -9.74 32.30
C ASN A 429 -4.43 -8.67 32.41
N GLY A 430 -4.78 -7.40 32.19
CA GLY A 430 -3.86 -6.26 32.24
C GLY A 430 -3.16 -5.97 30.93
N MET A 431 -3.58 -6.59 29.82
CA MET A 431 -3.20 -6.23 28.46
C MET A 431 -4.38 -5.52 27.78
N THR A 432 -4.10 -4.40 27.13
CA THR A 432 -5.05 -3.68 26.27
C THR A 432 -5.17 -4.38 24.92
N GLU A 433 -6.38 -4.86 24.57
CA GLU A 433 -6.63 -5.55 23.30
C GLU A 433 -7.86 -5.03 22.55
N ILE A 434 -7.82 -5.07 21.21
CA ILE A 434 -9.01 -4.93 20.35
C ILE A 434 -9.52 -6.31 19.98
N VAL A 435 -10.75 -6.61 20.36
CA VAL A 435 -11.47 -7.80 19.87
C VAL A 435 -12.12 -7.45 18.53
N ALA A 436 -11.45 -7.80 17.44
CA ALA A 436 -11.87 -7.40 16.11
C ALA A 436 -13.08 -8.22 15.62
N THR A 437 -14.09 -7.49 15.13
CA THR A 437 -15.26 -8.03 14.42
C THR A 437 -15.12 -7.90 12.90
N ASN A 438 -14.26 -7.00 12.43
CA ASN A 438 -13.86 -6.88 11.04
C ASN A 438 -12.43 -6.32 10.95
N ILE A 439 -11.66 -6.75 9.95
CA ILE A 439 -10.35 -6.19 9.64
C ILE A 439 -10.27 -6.06 8.12
N THR A 440 -10.09 -4.84 7.64
CA THR A 440 -9.97 -4.53 6.22
C THR A 440 -8.52 -4.18 5.91
N LYS A 441 -7.88 -4.95 5.03
CA LYS A 441 -6.56 -4.60 4.50
C LYS A 441 -6.70 -3.50 3.45
N LEU A 442 -6.07 -2.36 3.71
CA LEU A 442 -6.02 -1.21 2.81
C LEU A 442 -4.87 -1.32 1.81
N GLY A 443 -3.80 -2.02 2.20
CA GLY A 443 -2.61 -2.19 1.37
C GLY A 443 -1.41 -2.61 2.22
N THR A 444 -0.25 -2.06 1.88
CA THR A 444 0.98 -2.20 2.64
C THR A 444 1.58 -0.81 2.90
N SER A 445 2.11 -0.61 4.09
CA SER A 445 2.78 0.61 4.54
C SER A 445 4.13 0.24 5.16
N SER A 446 5.05 1.20 5.25
CA SER A 446 6.24 1.03 6.08
C SER A 446 5.84 0.78 7.53
N VAL A 447 6.52 -0.16 8.18
CA VAL A 447 6.40 -0.37 9.63
C VAL A 447 6.99 0.86 10.34
N PRO A 448 6.33 1.40 11.37
CA PRO A 448 6.90 2.47 12.19
C PRO A 448 8.32 2.11 12.67
N ALA A 449 9.22 3.09 12.65
CA ALA A 449 10.58 2.87 13.12
C ALA A 449 10.58 2.58 14.63
N PRO A 450 11.33 1.58 15.11
CA PRO A 450 11.33 1.24 16.53
C PRO A 450 11.92 2.37 17.37
N ILE A 451 11.20 2.80 18.41
CA ILE A 451 11.64 3.89 19.29
C ILE A 451 12.70 3.38 20.26
N VAL A 452 13.80 4.12 20.39
CA VAL A 452 14.85 3.81 21.37
C VAL A 452 14.38 4.21 22.77
N VAL A 453 14.33 3.25 23.70
CA VAL A 453 13.85 3.46 25.08
C VAL A 453 14.84 2.91 26.11
N ASP A 454 14.85 3.48 27.31
CA ASP A 454 15.61 2.91 28.43
C ASP A 454 14.95 1.61 28.90
N PRO A 455 15.69 0.49 29.01
CA PRO A 455 15.11 -0.80 29.39
C PRO A 455 14.48 -0.78 30.80
N GLY A 456 14.90 0.11 31.70
CA GLY A 456 14.32 0.26 33.03
C GLY A 456 12.95 0.96 33.02
N ASP A 457 12.72 1.86 32.06
CA ASP A 457 11.45 2.58 31.94
C ASP A 457 10.33 1.70 31.42
N ILE A 458 10.66 0.70 30.59
CA ILE A 458 9.70 -0.26 30.01
C ILE A 458 9.69 -1.64 30.68
N ALA A 459 10.59 -1.90 31.65
CA ALA A 459 10.56 -3.12 32.44
C ALA A 459 9.30 -3.19 33.32
N THR A 460 9.04 -4.36 33.92
CA THR A 460 7.89 -4.52 34.82
C THR A 460 7.98 -3.57 36.02
N GLY A 461 7.02 -2.64 36.11
CA GLY A 461 6.99 -1.58 37.12
C GLY A 461 7.82 -0.34 36.77
N GLY A 462 8.33 -0.24 35.54
CA GLY A 462 8.94 0.96 34.98
C GLY A 462 7.93 2.09 34.78
N ALA A 463 8.42 3.32 34.64
CA ALA A 463 7.56 4.51 34.58
C ALA A 463 6.76 4.61 33.27
N MET A 464 7.22 3.95 32.21
CA MET A 464 6.70 4.06 30.85
C MET A 464 6.23 2.70 30.29
N SER A 465 6.15 1.65 31.13
CA SER A 465 5.84 0.30 30.65
C SER A 465 4.45 0.22 30.01
N GLU A 466 3.46 0.91 30.59
CA GLU A 466 2.12 1.06 30.01
C GLU A 466 2.14 1.93 28.74
N ASN A 467 2.97 2.98 28.71
CA ASN A 467 3.06 3.89 27.56
C ASN A 467 3.54 3.18 26.29
N TYR A 468 4.37 2.16 26.43
CA TYR A 468 4.90 1.42 25.30
C TYR A 468 4.22 0.05 25.11
N GLU A 469 3.15 -0.26 25.83
CA GLU A 469 2.40 -1.52 25.64
C GLU A 469 1.93 -1.65 24.19
N GLY A 470 2.31 -2.74 23.52
CA GLY A 470 2.02 -3.02 22.12
C GLY A 470 2.89 -2.28 21.10
N VAL A 471 3.75 -1.36 21.53
CA VAL A 471 4.60 -0.51 20.67
C VAL A 471 5.87 -1.25 20.25
N LEU A 472 6.29 -1.06 19.00
CA LEU A 472 7.60 -1.52 18.53
C LEU A 472 8.72 -0.64 19.09
N VAL A 473 9.55 -1.19 19.96
CA VAL A 473 10.63 -0.47 20.65
C VAL A 473 11.99 -1.14 20.43
N ARG A 474 13.03 -0.36 20.69
CA ARG A 474 14.44 -0.75 20.62
C ARG A 474 15.12 -0.41 21.95
N VAL A 475 15.83 -1.37 22.52
CA VAL A 475 16.75 -1.12 23.64
C VAL A 475 18.18 -1.33 23.16
N GLU A 476 19.08 -0.45 23.58
CA GLU A 476 20.47 -0.48 23.12
C GLU A 476 21.45 -0.76 24.27
N ASN A 477 22.59 -1.37 23.92
CA ASN A 477 23.70 -1.60 24.84
C ASN A 477 23.32 -2.36 26.13
N VAL A 478 22.43 -3.35 26.00
CA VAL A 478 21.90 -4.12 27.13
C VAL A 478 22.68 -5.41 27.37
N GLU A 479 22.73 -5.87 28.63
CA GLU A 479 23.43 -7.08 29.06
C GLU A 479 22.45 -8.07 29.68
N VAL A 480 22.58 -9.36 29.38
CA VAL A 480 21.78 -10.41 30.02
C VAL A 480 22.12 -10.49 31.51
N THR A 481 21.16 -10.14 32.37
CA THR A 481 21.30 -10.16 33.84
C THR A 481 20.78 -11.45 34.46
N ASN A 482 19.81 -12.11 33.81
CA ASN A 482 19.26 -13.38 34.27
C ASN A 482 18.81 -14.25 33.08
N ALA A 483 19.44 -15.42 32.90
CA ALA A 483 19.13 -16.33 31.80
C ALA A 483 17.84 -17.16 32.00
N ASN A 484 17.26 -17.16 33.22
CA ASN A 484 15.98 -17.78 33.52
C ASN A 484 15.28 -17.06 34.71
N PRO A 485 14.50 -16.01 34.44
CA PRO A 485 13.77 -15.26 35.46
C PRO A 485 12.66 -16.06 36.18
N ASP A 486 12.15 -17.15 35.59
CA ASP A 486 11.06 -17.97 36.15
C ASP A 486 11.52 -19.25 36.88
N SER A 487 12.80 -19.30 37.22
CA SER A 487 13.42 -20.44 37.91
C SER A 487 12.56 -20.96 39.08
N PRO A 488 12.32 -22.29 39.17
CA PRO A 488 13.02 -23.36 38.45
C PRO A 488 12.40 -23.75 37.09
N ASN A 489 11.26 -23.19 36.69
CA ASN A 489 10.68 -23.48 35.38
C ASN A 489 11.44 -22.69 34.30
N ASP A 490 11.51 -23.21 33.07
CA ASP A 490 12.17 -22.53 31.95
C ASP A 490 11.16 -22.37 30.83
N TYR A 491 10.62 -21.16 30.72
CA TYR A 491 9.68 -20.74 29.66
C TYR A 491 10.40 -20.04 28.51
N LYS A 492 11.72 -20.20 28.45
CA LYS A 492 12.59 -19.69 27.42
C LYS A 492 12.79 -18.17 27.30
N GLU A 493 12.30 -17.44 28.28
CA GLU A 493 12.60 -16.02 28.46
C GLU A 493 13.91 -15.77 29.24
N PHE A 494 14.45 -14.56 29.09
CA PHE A 494 15.59 -14.04 29.85
C PHE A 494 15.35 -12.58 30.26
N ALA A 495 16.14 -12.06 31.20
CA ALA A 495 16.14 -10.65 31.56
C ALA A 495 17.46 -9.98 31.19
N VAL A 496 17.39 -8.72 30.75
CA VAL A 496 18.53 -7.87 30.40
C VAL A 496 18.74 -6.74 31.42
N THR A 497 19.55 -5.74 31.08
CA THR A 497 19.79 -4.53 31.90
C THR A 497 18.49 -3.97 32.45
N SER A 498 18.52 -3.51 33.70
CA SER A 498 17.34 -2.98 34.41
C SER A 498 16.18 -3.96 34.63
N GLY A 499 16.37 -5.24 34.30
CA GLY A 499 15.40 -6.30 34.57
C GLY A 499 14.30 -6.46 33.51
N LEU A 500 14.41 -5.77 32.36
CA LEU A 500 13.51 -5.96 31.23
C LEU A 500 13.57 -7.42 30.75
N ARG A 501 12.40 -8.06 30.63
CA ARG A 501 12.31 -9.43 30.11
C ARG A 501 12.26 -9.42 28.59
N VAL A 502 12.84 -10.44 27.98
CA VAL A 502 12.79 -10.71 26.54
C VAL A 502 12.30 -12.14 26.38
N ASN A 503 11.25 -12.32 25.57
CA ASN A 503 10.50 -13.56 25.46
C ASN A 503 10.54 -14.13 24.03
N ASP A 504 10.15 -15.41 23.88
CA ASP A 504 10.24 -16.17 22.63
C ASP A 504 8.88 -16.37 21.94
N LEU A 505 7.96 -15.38 22.03
CA LEU A 505 6.67 -15.46 21.36
C LEU A 505 6.84 -15.74 19.85
N TYR A 506 7.86 -15.11 19.25
CA TYR A 506 8.32 -15.40 17.90
C TYR A 506 9.68 -16.12 17.94
N ALA A 507 9.91 -17.00 16.97
CA ALA A 507 11.11 -17.82 16.95
C ALA A 507 12.35 -17.03 16.49
N TYR A 508 13.42 -17.09 17.29
CA TYR A 508 14.76 -16.57 16.94
C TYR A 508 15.87 -17.48 17.52
N ASP A 509 17.08 -17.40 16.96
CA ASP A 509 18.16 -18.36 17.21
C ASP A 509 18.79 -18.23 18.61
N TYR A 510 18.73 -17.05 19.21
CA TYR A 510 19.35 -16.79 20.51
C TYR A 510 18.64 -17.48 21.68
N THR A 511 17.36 -17.85 21.53
CA THR A 511 16.52 -18.34 22.63
C THR A 511 17.20 -19.43 23.46
N ASN A 512 17.84 -20.45 22.89
CA ASN A 512 18.45 -21.53 23.68
C ASN A 512 19.90 -21.25 24.15
N ASN A 513 20.46 -20.09 23.80
CA ASN A 513 21.85 -19.71 24.05
C ASN A 513 22.00 -18.63 25.13
N ARG A 514 20.89 -18.28 25.82
CA ARG A 514 20.83 -17.25 26.87
C ARG A 514 21.90 -17.47 27.93
N LYS A 515 22.82 -16.52 28.07
CA LYS A 515 23.93 -16.59 29.03
C LYS A 515 24.10 -15.26 29.73
N VAL A 516 24.14 -15.28 31.07
CA VAL A 516 24.41 -14.08 31.88
C VAL A 516 25.76 -13.48 31.48
N GLY A 517 25.77 -12.17 31.21
CA GLY A 517 26.92 -11.41 30.76
C GLY A 517 27.03 -11.23 29.24
N ASP A 518 26.19 -11.91 28.44
CA ASP A 518 26.11 -11.61 27.00
C ASP A 518 25.57 -10.19 26.80
N LYS A 519 26.15 -9.45 25.84
CA LYS A 519 25.78 -8.07 25.54
C LYS A 519 25.17 -7.95 24.16
N PHE A 520 24.17 -7.09 24.04
CA PHE A 520 23.53 -6.74 22.78
C PHE A 520 23.85 -5.30 22.44
N GLU A 521 24.19 -5.05 21.17
CA GLU A 521 24.20 -3.70 20.61
C GLU A 521 22.78 -3.16 20.62
N TYR A 522 21.82 -4.00 20.20
CA TYR A 522 20.41 -3.72 20.33
C TYR A 522 19.55 -4.98 20.42
N ILE A 523 18.36 -4.80 21.00
CA ILE A 523 17.22 -5.71 20.88
C ILE A 523 16.01 -4.87 20.46
N VAL A 524 15.33 -5.28 19.39
CA VAL A 524 14.08 -4.70 18.90
C VAL A 524 12.95 -5.70 19.18
N GLY A 525 11.75 -5.20 19.44
CA GLY A 525 10.57 -6.05 19.58
C GLY A 525 9.34 -5.24 19.94
N VAL A 526 8.18 -5.86 19.86
CA VAL A 526 6.95 -5.26 20.41
C VAL A 526 6.92 -5.50 21.92
N LEU A 527 6.56 -4.50 22.72
CA LEU A 527 6.45 -4.67 24.17
C LEU A 527 5.09 -5.30 24.52
N ASP A 528 5.10 -6.54 25.00
CA ASP A 528 3.91 -7.29 25.42
C ASP A 528 3.76 -7.28 26.95
N PHE A 529 2.52 -7.31 27.44
CA PHE A 529 2.22 -7.60 28.84
C PHE A 529 1.56 -8.96 28.98
N SER A 530 2.30 -9.92 29.55
CA SER A 530 1.78 -11.26 29.77
C SER A 530 2.31 -11.88 31.06
N PHE A 531 1.44 -12.65 31.74
CA PHE A 531 1.75 -13.30 33.01
C PHE A 531 2.31 -12.33 34.07
N SER A 532 1.75 -11.12 34.13
CA SER A 532 2.14 -10.04 35.05
C SER A 532 3.55 -9.49 34.86
N ASN A 533 4.11 -9.59 33.65
CA ASN A 533 5.39 -8.99 33.31
C ASN A 533 5.32 -8.32 31.94
N PHE A 534 5.93 -7.14 31.83
CA PHE A 534 6.27 -6.53 30.55
C PHE A 534 7.49 -7.22 29.94
N LYS A 535 7.37 -7.58 28.66
CA LYS A 535 8.37 -8.36 27.93
C LYS A 535 8.54 -7.82 26.52
N LEU A 536 9.77 -7.72 26.06
CA LEU A 536 10.05 -7.43 24.66
C LEU A 536 9.92 -8.72 23.85
N GLU A 537 9.19 -8.67 22.74
CA GLU A 537 8.96 -9.80 21.82
C GLU A 537 9.69 -9.54 20.48
N PRO A 538 10.95 -10.00 20.32
CA PRO A 538 11.66 -9.90 19.05
C PRO A 538 10.94 -10.69 17.97
N ARG A 539 10.78 -10.11 16.78
CA ARG A 539 9.99 -10.66 15.67
C ARG A 539 10.77 -11.66 14.82
N GLY A 540 12.09 -11.70 14.98
CA GLY A 540 13.01 -12.60 14.29
C GLY A 540 14.46 -12.32 14.62
N ASN A 541 15.39 -12.94 13.89
CA ASN A 541 16.83 -12.82 14.15
C ASN A 541 17.38 -11.40 13.94
N ASP A 542 16.82 -10.63 13.00
CA ASP A 542 17.30 -9.28 12.67
C ASP A 542 17.03 -8.27 13.79
N ASP A 543 16.11 -8.60 14.69
CA ASP A 543 15.76 -7.80 15.85
C ASP A 543 16.77 -7.97 17.01
N LEU A 544 17.76 -8.86 16.91
CA LEU A 544 18.79 -9.04 17.94
C LEU A 544 20.21 -8.92 17.36
N LYS A 545 21.01 -8.02 17.92
CA LYS A 545 22.44 -7.92 17.54
C LYS A 545 23.34 -8.11 18.75
N LEU A 546 23.92 -9.31 18.89
CA LEU A 546 24.93 -9.58 19.93
C LEU A 546 26.22 -8.81 19.65
N LEU A 547 26.77 -8.20 20.69
CA LEU A 547 28.15 -7.77 20.71
C LEU A 547 29.04 -9.01 20.86
N THR A 548 29.79 -9.31 19.81
CA THR A 548 30.81 -10.35 19.90
C THR A 548 31.92 -9.84 20.82
N VAL A 549 32.00 -10.41 22.02
CA VAL A 549 33.22 -10.31 22.80
C VAL A 549 34.30 -11.01 21.98
N ALA A 550 35.36 -10.28 21.62
CA ALA A 550 36.57 -10.92 21.12
C ALA A 550 36.91 -12.07 22.10
N PRO A 551 37.20 -13.29 21.62
CA PRO A 551 37.56 -14.37 22.51
C PRO A 551 38.73 -13.88 23.34
N ASP A 552 38.48 -13.75 24.65
CA ASP A 552 39.51 -13.41 25.59
C ASP A 552 40.67 -14.38 25.36
N ALA A 553 41.82 -13.82 25.01
CA ALA A 553 42.99 -14.59 24.70
C ALA A 553 43.41 -15.29 25.97
N GLY A 554 43.05 -16.57 26.08
CA GLY A 554 43.73 -17.60 26.85
C GLY A 554 44.18 -17.19 28.25
N GLU A 555 43.46 -17.68 29.24
CA GLU A 555 44.01 -18.03 30.53
C GLU A 555 45.32 -18.83 30.34
N ASP A 556 46.49 -18.20 30.53
CA ASP A 556 47.75 -18.87 30.90
C ASP A 556 48.68 -17.92 31.69
N VAL A 557 48.55 -18.00 33.02
CA VAL A 557 49.55 -17.92 34.11
C VAL A 557 50.83 -17.05 33.94
N VAL A 558 51.03 -16.10 34.89
CA VAL A 558 52.12 -16.02 35.91
C VAL A 558 52.54 -14.57 36.27
N ALA A 559 52.46 -14.29 37.59
CA ALA A 559 53.24 -13.38 38.46
C ALA A 559 53.08 -11.84 38.41
N ASP A 560 52.41 -11.32 39.46
CA ASP A 560 53.03 -10.58 40.57
C ASP A 560 54.23 -9.67 40.26
N THR A 561 54.03 -8.35 40.29
CA THR A 561 54.65 -7.47 41.30
C THR A 561 54.07 -6.04 41.26
N THR A 562 54.09 -5.44 42.44
CA THR A 562 53.49 -4.21 42.99
C THR A 562 53.77 -2.86 42.28
N PRO A 563 52.98 -1.80 42.60
CA PRO A 563 53.03 -0.48 41.96
C PRO A 563 54.00 0.48 42.65
N ASP A 564 54.51 1.47 41.91
CA ASP A 564 55.00 2.72 42.51
C ASP A 564 54.84 3.92 41.56
N ALA A 565 54.48 5.04 42.20
CA ALA A 565 54.07 6.33 41.69
C ALA A 565 55.17 7.15 40.98
N VAL A 566 54.79 8.18 40.20
CA VAL A 566 55.30 9.56 40.40
C VAL A 566 54.31 10.62 39.87
N GLU A 567 53.97 11.54 40.77
CA GLU A 567 53.51 12.95 40.66
C GLU A 567 54.26 13.80 39.60
N ASP A 568 53.61 14.68 38.81
CA ASP A 568 53.19 16.08 39.09
C ASP A 568 54.01 17.08 38.22
N VAL A 569 53.41 18.25 37.96
CA VAL A 569 53.98 19.59 37.71
C VAL A 569 53.21 20.39 36.63
N VAL A 570 52.99 21.66 37.00
CA VAL A 570 51.95 22.64 36.68
C VAL A 570 52.53 23.86 35.92
N SER A 571 51.65 24.63 35.23
CA SER A 571 51.71 26.08 34.88
C SER A 571 52.74 26.55 33.83
N ASP A 572 52.59 27.62 33.03
CA ASP A 572 51.67 28.77 32.94
C ASP A 572 51.94 29.55 31.61
N VAL A 573 50.92 30.21 31.02
CA VAL A 573 50.86 31.62 30.46
C VAL A 573 51.79 32.06 29.28
N VAL A 574 51.48 32.85 28.23
CA VAL A 574 50.35 33.65 27.66
C VAL A 574 50.80 34.25 26.28
N GLU A 575 49.85 34.48 25.33
CA GLU A 575 49.76 35.44 24.16
C GLU A 575 50.93 35.61 23.15
N ASP A 576 50.79 35.97 21.86
CA ASP A 576 49.73 36.33 20.88
C ASP A 576 50.44 36.45 19.49
N THR A 577 49.67 36.42 18.39
CA THR A 577 49.85 36.94 17.01
C THR A 577 50.00 35.94 15.83
N THR A 578 48.87 35.79 15.09
CA THR A 578 48.65 35.79 13.60
C THR A 578 49.55 34.91 12.70
N THR A 579 49.10 34.09 11.73
CA THR A 579 47.86 33.98 10.91
C THR A 579 47.91 32.66 10.10
N GLU A 580 46.71 32.22 9.71
CA GLU A 580 46.32 31.34 8.58
C GLU A 580 46.49 29.80 8.65
N ASP A 581 45.31 29.20 8.48
CA ASP A 581 44.93 27.93 7.86
C ASP A 581 45.06 26.58 8.60
N ALA A 582 43.86 25.99 8.70
CA ALA A 582 43.50 24.59 8.49
C ALA A 582 43.42 23.63 9.71
N VAL A 583 42.14 23.34 10.06
CA VAL A 583 41.52 22.01 10.31
C VAL A 583 41.40 21.53 11.78
N THR A 584 40.16 21.09 12.10
CA THR A 584 39.68 20.21 13.23
C THR A 584 39.78 20.79 14.66
N ASP A 585 38.84 20.59 15.59
CA ASP A 585 38.04 19.40 15.89
C ASP A 585 36.79 19.74 16.76
N ILE A 586 35.96 18.71 16.91
CA ILE A 586 34.69 18.46 17.60
C ILE A 586 34.56 18.89 19.09
N SER A 587 33.28 18.93 19.51
CA SER A 587 32.64 18.87 20.86
C SER A 587 32.19 20.24 21.43
N ASP A 588 30.98 20.43 21.94
CA ASP A 588 29.97 19.53 22.52
C ASP A 588 28.60 20.26 22.61
N ALA A 589 27.52 19.46 22.76
CA ALA A 589 26.13 19.78 23.11
C ALA A 589 25.13 20.15 22.00
N GLY A 590 24.66 19.15 21.23
CA GLY A 590 23.33 19.15 20.59
C GLY A 590 22.41 18.21 21.40
N GLN A 591 21.30 18.66 22.01
CA GLN A 591 20.01 18.90 21.36
C GLN A 591 19.68 17.85 20.31
N ASP A 592 19.13 16.74 20.79
CA ASP A 592 18.54 15.69 19.96
C ASP A 592 17.11 16.11 19.60
N THR A 593 16.98 16.75 18.45
CA THR A 593 15.73 17.00 17.73
C THR A 593 15.53 15.86 16.76
N GLY A 594 14.38 15.17 16.83
CA GLY A 594 14.04 14.07 15.93
C GLY A 594 14.27 14.43 14.47
N THR A 595 15.30 13.83 13.87
CA THR A 595 15.65 14.06 12.46
C THR A 595 14.81 13.19 11.55
N GLN A 596 13.99 13.85 10.73
CA GLN A 596 13.53 13.39 9.42
C GLN A 596 14.61 12.62 8.63
N PRO A 597 14.26 11.70 7.72
CA PRO A 597 15.23 11.20 6.75
C PRO A 597 15.79 12.39 5.97
N SER A 598 17.10 12.66 6.10
CA SER A 598 17.67 13.83 5.47
C SER A 598 17.52 13.73 3.95
N CYS A 599 16.96 14.76 3.33
CA CYS A 599 16.97 14.96 1.87
C CYS A 599 18.38 15.24 1.31
N ASP A 600 19.42 15.07 2.14
CA ASP A 600 20.80 15.32 1.79
C ASP A 600 21.18 14.45 0.59
N GLY A 601 21.59 15.14 -0.48
CA GLY A 601 21.95 14.51 -1.75
C GLY A 601 20.81 14.20 -2.73
N ILE A 602 19.52 14.50 -2.47
CA ILE A 602 18.50 14.49 -3.54
C ILE A 602 18.51 15.84 -4.27
N VAL A 603 18.73 15.84 -5.58
CA VAL A 603 18.91 17.07 -6.36
C VAL A 603 17.63 17.60 -6.98
N GLN A 604 17.58 18.92 -7.22
CA GLN A 604 16.46 19.64 -7.83
C GLN A 604 16.66 19.85 -9.35
N HIS A 605 17.15 18.82 -10.05
CA HIS A 605 17.25 18.79 -11.50
C HIS A 605 17.09 17.37 -12.05
N ILE A 606 16.85 17.25 -13.35
CA ILE A 606 16.82 15.95 -14.03
C ILE A 606 18.16 15.25 -13.89
N VAL A 607 18.12 13.95 -13.60
CA VAL A 607 19.31 13.10 -13.47
C VAL A 607 19.25 11.91 -14.43
N ILE A 608 20.43 11.37 -14.76
CA ILE A 608 20.65 10.07 -15.37
C ILE A 608 20.48 9.04 -14.26
N SER A 609 19.42 8.24 -14.33
CA SER A 609 19.07 7.26 -13.29
C SER A 609 19.61 5.87 -13.58
N GLU A 610 19.63 5.41 -14.83
CA GLU A 610 20.22 4.12 -15.21
C GLU A 610 20.93 4.22 -16.57
N ALA A 611 22.03 3.50 -16.76
CA ALA A 611 22.68 3.42 -18.06
C ALA A 611 23.36 2.06 -18.32
N ALA A 612 23.40 1.69 -19.60
CA ALA A 612 24.20 0.56 -20.08
C ALA A 612 24.88 0.88 -21.42
N THR A 613 26.19 0.62 -21.50
CA THR A 613 27.02 0.84 -22.70
C THR A 613 27.08 -0.36 -23.64
N ARG A 614 26.42 -1.46 -23.28
CA ARG A 614 26.32 -2.72 -24.03
C ARG A 614 25.31 -3.60 -23.34
N GLY A 615 24.99 -4.76 -23.89
CA GLY A 615 24.15 -5.81 -23.30
C GLY A 615 24.41 -7.14 -23.94
N ASN A 616 23.38 -7.75 -24.51
CA ASN A 616 23.51 -8.97 -25.30
C ASN A 616 24.52 -8.80 -26.44
N THR A 617 24.57 -7.62 -27.05
CA THR A 617 25.60 -7.19 -27.99
C THR A 617 26.27 -5.90 -27.50
N ALA A 618 27.33 -5.46 -28.20
CA ALA A 618 27.97 -4.17 -27.92
C ALA A 618 27.09 -2.95 -28.30
N TYR A 619 25.89 -3.17 -28.84
CA TYR A 619 24.96 -2.12 -29.27
C TYR A 619 23.64 -2.11 -28.48
N ASP A 620 23.47 -3.04 -27.54
CA ASP A 620 22.32 -3.12 -26.63
C ASP A 620 22.49 -2.09 -25.51
N GLU A 621 22.27 -0.83 -25.89
CA GLU A 621 22.64 0.38 -25.18
C GLU A 621 21.43 1.21 -24.78
N PHE A 622 21.42 1.76 -23.56
CA PHE A 622 20.40 2.70 -23.11
C PHE A 622 20.94 3.69 -22.07
N VAL A 623 20.18 4.78 -21.93
CA VAL A 623 20.28 5.80 -20.89
C VAL A 623 18.86 6.10 -20.43
N GLU A 624 18.64 6.11 -19.14
CA GLU A 624 17.39 6.48 -18.51
C GLU A 624 17.57 7.79 -17.76
N LEU A 625 16.54 8.63 -17.82
CA LEU A 625 16.44 9.85 -17.05
C LEU A 625 15.32 9.72 -16.04
N TYR A 626 15.51 10.37 -14.89
CA TYR A 626 14.52 10.47 -13.84
C TYR A 626 14.36 11.94 -13.41
N ASN A 627 13.12 12.30 -13.08
CA ASN A 627 12.75 13.63 -12.63
C ASN A 627 12.44 13.63 -11.13
N PRO A 628 13.40 14.02 -10.26
CA PRO A 628 13.17 14.09 -8.81
C PRO A 628 12.22 15.23 -8.38
N LEU A 629 11.79 16.09 -9.31
CA LEU A 629 11.02 17.28 -8.99
C LEU A 629 9.53 16.97 -8.87
N ASN A 630 8.84 17.78 -8.07
CA ASN A 630 7.39 17.80 -7.90
C ASN A 630 6.62 18.43 -9.09
N ALA A 631 7.29 18.64 -10.22
CA ALA A 631 6.71 19.27 -11.41
C ALA A 631 7.13 18.54 -12.69
N ASP A 632 6.22 18.54 -13.65
CA ASP A 632 6.52 18.13 -15.03
C ASP A 632 7.58 19.07 -15.63
N ILE A 633 8.62 18.50 -16.25
CA ILE A 633 9.68 19.28 -16.88
C ILE A 633 9.64 19.09 -18.40
N ASP A 634 9.60 20.22 -19.12
CA ASP A 634 9.70 20.25 -20.58
C ASP A 634 11.18 20.20 -21.02
N LEU A 635 11.57 19.10 -21.63
CA LEU A 635 12.91 18.85 -22.16
C LEU A 635 13.08 19.30 -23.62
N SER A 636 12.13 20.05 -24.17
CA SER A 636 12.20 20.56 -25.55
C SER A 636 13.55 21.20 -25.87
N GLY A 637 14.26 20.65 -26.84
CA GLY A 637 15.55 21.17 -27.29
C GLY A 637 16.75 20.87 -26.38
N TRP A 638 16.54 20.15 -25.27
CA TRP A 638 17.63 19.55 -24.50
C TRP A 638 18.38 18.52 -25.36
N LYS A 639 19.55 18.06 -24.88
CA LYS A 639 20.34 17.09 -25.62
C LYS A 639 20.98 16.03 -24.73
N LEU A 640 20.93 14.79 -25.20
CA LEU A 640 21.80 13.71 -24.74
C LEU A 640 23.10 13.81 -25.53
N GLN A 641 24.22 13.89 -24.82
CA GLN A 641 25.54 14.00 -25.43
C GLN A 641 26.45 12.87 -24.97
N TYR A 642 27.37 12.49 -25.86
CA TYR A 642 28.36 11.45 -25.60
C TYR A 642 29.75 11.88 -26.06
N LYS A 643 30.76 11.44 -25.32
CA LYS A 643 32.16 11.43 -25.77
C LYS A 643 32.87 10.15 -25.34
N SER A 644 33.86 9.73 -26.12
CA SER A 644 34.70 8.58 -25.79
C SER A 644 35.65 8.90 -24.62
N SER A 645 36.33 7.87 -24.10
CA SER A 645 37.33 8.01 -23.03
C SER A 645 38.44 9.01 -23.33
N THR A 646 38.83 9.17 -24.60
CA THR A 646 39.88 10.10 -25.05
C THR A 646 39.34 11.31 -25.80
N GLY A 647 38.01 11.39 -25.97
CA GLY A 647 37.36 12.46 -26.72
C GLY A 647 37.42 13.78 -25.96
N THR A 648 37.76 14.87 -26.65
CA THR A 648 37.77 16.23 -26.10
C THR A 648 36.54 17.04 -26.50
N THR A 649 35.61 16.46 -27.25
CA THR A 649 34.41 17.13 -27.77
C THR A 649 33.18 16.24 -27.54
N TRP A 650 32.12 16.87 -27.04
CA TRP A 650 30.81 16.24 -26.86
C TRP A 650 30.05 16.20 -28.18
N ASN A 651 29.47 15.05 -28.50
CA ASN A 651 28.64 14.85 -29.70
C ASN A 651 27.18 14.71 -29.29
N ASP A 652 26.30 15.43 -29.97
CA ASP A 652 24.84 15.29 -29.82
C ASP A 652 24.43 13.89 -30.29
N ARG A 653 23.95 13.06 -29.36
CA ARG A 653 23.37 11.74 -29.65
C ARG A 653 21.89 11.89 -29.98
N LEU A 654 21.21 12.73 -29.23
CA LEU A 654 19.81 13.03 -29.40
C LEU A 654 19.56 14.48 -29.02
N ALA A 655 18.76 15.18 -29.83
CA ALA A 655 18.09 16.39 -29.41
C ALA A 655 16.64 16.03 -29.09
N PHE A 656 16.18 16.41 -27.91
CA PHE A 656 14.83 16.12 -27.45
C PHE A 656 13.81 16.89 -28.30
N PRO A 657 12.82 16.21 -28.91
CA PRO A 657 11.78 16.85 -29.70
C PRO A 657 11.00 17.90 -28.91
N ALA A 658 10.30 18.78 -29.62
CA ALA A 658 9.37 19.71 -28.97
C ALA A 658 8.26 18.94 -28.22
N ASN A 659 7.86 19.48 -27.07
CA ASN A 659 6.89 18.92 -26.13
C ASN A 659 7.31 17.55 -25.56
N THR A 660 8.61 17.27 -25.44
CA THR A 660 9.04 16.11 -24.65
C THR A 660 8.96 16.47 -23.17
N ILE A 661 7.95 15.94 -22.49
CA ILE A 661 7.70 16.18 -21.07
C ILE A 661 8.13 14.94 -20.29
N ILE A 662 8.98 15.11 -19.28
CA ILE A 662 9.17 14.12 -18.23
C ILE A 662 8.26 14.48 -17.06
N LYS A 663 7.41 13.54 -16.64
CA LYS A 663 6.47 13.76 -15.55
C LYS A 663 7.20 13.96 -14.22
N SER A 664 6.59 14.70 -13.30
CA SER A 664 7.06 14.72 -11.91
C SER A 664 7.25 13.30 -11.39
N HIS A 665 8.38 13.02 -10.74
CA HIS A 665 8.74 11.69 -10.23
C HIS A 665 8.73 10.59 -11.30
N GLY A 666 8.80 10.96 -12.58
CA GLY A 666 8.69 10.08 -13.73
C GLY A 666 10.00 9.84 -14.45
N TYR A 667 9.97 8.92 -15.40
CA TYR A 667 11.13 8.44 -16.14
C TYR A 667 11.04 8.75 -17.64
N LEU A 668 12.20 8.79 -18.31
CA LEU A 668 12.32 8.71 -19.77
C LEU A 668 13.43 7.75 -20.17
N LEU A 669 13.09 6.78 -21.01
CA LEU A 669 14.02 5.78 -21.51
C LEU A 669 14.52 6.12 -22.91
N LEU A 670 15.84 6.20 -23.06
CA LEU A 670 16.52 6.44 -24.32
C LEU A 670 17.35 5.22 -24.70
N ALA A 671 17.12 4.63 -25.87
CA ALA A 671 17.88 3.46 -26.33
C ALA A 671 18.47 3.63 -27.73
N ALA A 672 19.49 2.82 -28.04
CA ALA A 672 20.03 2.77 -29.39
C ALA A 672 18.99 2.29 -30.40
N ASP A 673 18.89 2.93 -31.57
CA ASP A 673 18.00 2.51 -32.65
C ASP A 673 18.56 1.26 -33.37
N THR A 674 18.36 0.11 -32.76
CA THR A 674 18.82 -1.19 -33.25
C THR A 674 17.87 -2.29 -32.80
N VAL A 675 17.88 -3.41 -33.54
CA VAL A 675 17.16 -4.64 -33.17
C VAL A 675 17.84 -5.40 -32.03
N ASP A 676 19.08 -5.05 -31.71
CA ASP A 676 19.87 -5.69 -30.65
C ASP A 676 19.46 -5.26 -29.24
N TYR A 677 18.77 -4.12 -29.11
CA TYR A 677 18.33 -3.60 -27.83
C TYR A 677 17.28 -4.53 -27.20
N SER A 678 17.47 -4.92 -25.94
CA SER A 678 16.71 -6.00 -25.30
C SER A 678 15.87 -5.59 -24.07
N GLY A 679 15.64 -4.29 -23.87
CA GLY A 679 14.80 -3.77 -22.78
C GLY A 679 13.37 -3.37 -23.18
N PRO A 680 12.62 -2.70 -22.28
CA PRO A 680 11.28 -2.14 -22.55
C PRO A 680 11.28 -1.15 -23.70
N THR A 681 10.11 -0.88 -24.29
CA THR A 681 10.01 0.08 -25.41
C THR A 681 10.56 1.45 -24.98
N PRO A 682 11.60 1.99 -25.65
CA PRO A 682 12.17 3.28 -25.29
C PRO A 682 11.24 4.42 -25.72
N ASP A 683 11.20 5.50 -24.94
CA ASP A 683 10.46 6.72 -25.26
C ASP A 683 11.08 7.43 -26.47
N LEU A 684 12.42 7.47 -26.50
CA LEU A 684 13.18 8.06 -27.59
C LEU A 684 14.35 7.16 -27.99
N LYS A 685 14.76 7.28 -29.26
CA LYS A 685 15.87 6.50 -29.80
C LYS A 685 17.01 7.40 -30.24
N PHE A 686 18.25 6.97 -29.98
CA PHE A 686 19.45 7.63 -30.49
C PHE A 686 20.17 6.76 -31.52
N PRO A 687 20.98 7.35 -32.43
CA PRO A 687 21.71 6.60 -33.45
C PRO A 687 22.64 5.55 -32.84
N ASN A 688 22.60 4.34 -33.39
CA ASN A 688 23.50 3.24 -33.02
C ASN A 688 24.93 3.49 -33.54
N THR A 689 25.66 4.38 -32.86
CA THR A 689 27.09 4.65 -33.12
C THR A 689 28.02 4.11 -32.02
N GLY A 690 27.48 3.32 -31.08
CA GLY A 690 28.23 2.64 -30.03
C GLY A 690 28.73 3.53 -28.89
N MET A 691 28.58 3.11 -27.64
CA MET A 691 29.12 3.73 -26.42
C MET A 691 30.23 2.84 -25.85
N ALA A 692 31.45 3.37 -25.77
CA ALA A 692 32.53 2.67 -25.09
C ALA A 692 32.24 2.54 -23.58
N ASP A 693 32.60 1.39 -22.99
CA ASP A 693 32.40 1.08 -21.57
C ASP A 693 33.16 2.01 -20.61
N ASN A 694 34.10 2.77 -21.16
CA ASN A 694 34.87 3.77 -20.44
C ASN A 694 34.58 5.19 -20.95
N GLY A 695 33.46 5.42 -21.65
CA GLY A 695 33.06 6.72 -22.17
C GLY A 695 32.41 7.64 -21.13
N HIS A 696 31.75 8.69 -21.62
CA HIS A 696 30.99 9.64 -20.81
C HIS A 696 29.67 10.00 -21.49
N ILE A 697 28.64 10.16 -20.68
CA ILE A 697 27.28 10.54 -21.05
C ILE A 697 26.95 11.81 -20.28
N ARG A 698 26.25 12.76 -20.89
CA ARG A 698 25.69 13.91 -20.17
C ARG A 698 24.37 14.37 -20.75
N ILE A 699 23.62 15.07 -19.93
CA ILE A 699 22.44 15.83 -20.32
C ILE A 699 22.78 17.32 -20.28
N VAL A 700 22.39 18.03 -21.34
CA VAL A 700 22.45 19.49 -21.38
C VAL A 700 21.08 20.07 -21.68
N ASN A 701 20.75 21.19 -21.06
CA ASN A 701 19.49 21.89 -21.32
C ASN A 701 19.48 22.59 -22.70
N ALA A 702 18.37 23.21 -23.06
CA ALA A 702 18.20 23.90 -24.34
C ALA A 702 19.21 25.04 -24.58
N GLN A 703 19.79 25.61 -23.51
CA GLN A 703 20.83 26.64 -23.56
C GLN A 703 22.25 26.05 -23.64
N GLY A 704 22.39 24.72 -23.57
CA GLY A 704 23.67 24.02 -23.61
C GLY A 704 24.41 23.95 -22.28
N VAL A 705 23.73 24.24 -21.16
CA VAL A 705 24.28 24.10 -19.80
C VAL A 705 24.19 22.62 -19.39
N GLU A 706 25.29 22.07 -18.84
CA GLU A 706 25.35 20.72 -18.27
C GLU A 706 24.42 20.64 -17.06
N VAL A 707 23.55 19.62 -17.06
CA VAL A 707 22.56 19.37 -15.98
C VAL A 707 23.00 18.17 -15.16
N ASP A 708 23.43 17.09 -15.81
CA ASP A 708 23.96 15.89 -15.15
C ASP A 708 24.94 15.17 -16.08
N LYS A 709 25.93 14.47 -15.51
CA LYS A 709 27.01 13.78 -16.23
C LYS A 709 27.43 12.48 -15.56
N LEU A 710 27.48 11.42 -16.35
CA LEU A 710 27.94 10.10 -15.97
C LEU A 710 29.22 9.72 -16.72
N GLY A 711 30.31 9.48 -15.98
CA GLY A 711 31.61 9.07 -16.53
C GLY A 711 32.15 7.78 -15.93
N PHE A 712 32.65 6.88 -16.77
CA PHE A 712 33.15 5.56 -16.35
C PHE A 712 34.67 5.47 -16.19
N ASN A 713 35.39 6.55 -16.49
CA ASN A 713 36.85 6.57 -16.37
C ASN A 713 37.31 7.82 -15.61
N THR A 714 38.58 7.87 -15.23
CA THR A 714 39.16 8.93 -14.39
C THR A 714 39.31 10.30 -15.06
N THR A 715 38.93 10.43 -16.33
CA THR A 715 39.21 11.60 -17.18
C THR A 715 37.92 12.33 -17.53
N ASP A 716 37.50 13.27 -16.66
CA ASP A 716 36.24 14.04 -16.73
C ASP A 716 34.94 13.24 -16.42
N PRO A 717 34.90 12.38 -15.39
CA PRO A 717 33.64 12.03 -14.73
C PRO A 717 33.15 13.22 -13.90
N GLU A 718 31.91 13.16 -13.45
CA GLU A 718 31.45 14.03 -12.37
C GLU A 718 32.02 13.50 -11.05
N GLY A 719 32.87 14.30 -10.40
CA GLY A 719 33.66 13.86 -9.25
C GLY A 719 34.61 12.70 -9.60
N SER A 720 34.28 11.50 -9.15
CA SER A 720 35.02 10.25 -9.40
C SER A 720 34.23 9.32 -10.32
N PRO A 721 34.88 8.39 -11.05
CA PRO A 721 34.18 7.57 -12.03
C PRO A 721 33.14 6.63 -11.42
N ALA A 722 32.01 6.48 -12.10
CA ALA A 722 31.04 5.41 -11.86
C ALA A 722 31.67 4.02 -12.06
N PRO A 723 31.13 2.99 -11.40
CA PRO A 723 31.55 1.62 -11.66
C PRO A 723 31.18 1.21 -13.09
N ILE A 724 32.06 0.45 -13.76
CA ILE A 724 31.81 -0.11 -15.09
C ILE A 724 31.01 -1.42 -14.91
N PRO A 725 29.77 -1.52 -15.43
CA PRO A 725 28.95 -2.73 -15.23
C PRO A 725 29.54 -3.97 -15.89
N CYS A 726 30.07 -3.82 -17.11
CA CYS A 726 30.58 -4.91 -17.94
C CYS A 726 31.65 -4.42 -18.94
N THR A 727 32.55 -5.33 -19.35
CA THR A 727 33.56 -5.07 -20.39
C THR A 727 33.47 -6.06 -21.58
N THR A 728 32.53 -7.00 -21.53
CA THR A 728 32.28 -8.03 -22.57
C THR A 728 30.77 -8.30 -22.70
N SER A 729 30.34 -8.84 -23.84
CA SER A 729 28.96 -9.31 -24.07
C SER A 729 28.89 -10.85 -24.09
N PRO A 730 27.76 -11.47 -23.70
CA PRO A 730 26.53 -10.83 -23.21
C PRO A 730 26.71 -10.25 -21.80
N CYS A 731 25.99 -9.17 -21.52
CA CYS A 731 25.98 -8.48 -20.23
C CYS A 731 24.54 -8.26 -19.79
N THR A 732 24.21 -8.70 -18.58
CA THR A 732 22.88 -8.50 -17.97
C THR A 732 22.84 -7.30 -17.04
N LYS A 733 23.99 -6.65 -16.79
CA LYS A 733 24.16 -5.59 -15.80
C LYS A 733 24.03 -4.19 -16.38
N SER A 734 23.79 -3.22 -15.53
CA SER A 734 23.75 -1.79 -15.80
C SER A 734 24.34 -1.03 -14.61
N VAL A 735 24.53 0.28 -14.77
CA VAL A 735 24.83 1.18 -13.67
C VAL A 735 23.55 1.95 -13.33
N GLU A 736 23.24 2.08 -12.05
CA GLU A 736 22.01 2.68 -11.57
C GLU A 736 22.30 3.65 -10.43
N ARG A 737 21.70 4.85 -10.49
CA ARG A 737 21.81 5.89 -9.49
C ARG A 737 21.04 5.43 -8.25
N LYS A 738 21.63 5.67 -7.08
CA LYS A 738 21.02 5.35 -5.80
C LYS A 738 19.72 6.13 -5.62
N ALA A 739 18.78 5.53 -4.91
CA ALA A 739 17.61 6.27 -4.44
C ALA A 739 17.91 7.14 -3.22
N ARG A 740 18.81 6.68 -2.35
CA ARG A 740 19.21 7.34 -1.10
C ARG A 740 20.71 7.18 -0.88
N ALA A 741 21.29 7.99 0.01
CA ALA A 741 22.71 7.86 0.41
C ALA A 741 23.08 6.42 0.82
N THR A 742 22.15 5.78 1.54
CA THR A 742 22.28 4.43 2.10
C THR A 742 21.93 3.32 1.12
N SER A 743 21.45 3.63 -0.08
CA SER A 743 21.04 2.60 -1.03
C SER A 743 22.20 1.71 -1.44
N THR A 744 21.92 0.42 -1.48
CA THR A 744 22.85 -0.64 -1.85
C THR A 744 22.28 -1.47 -2.98
N GLU A 745 23.11 -2.30 -3.59
CA GLU A 745 22.65 -3.29 -4.56
C GLU A 745 21.48 -4.14 -4.02
N ALA A 746 21.50 -4.50 -2.74
CA ALA A 746 20.46 -5.34 -2.14
C ALA A 746 19.14 -4.59 -1.87
N THR A 747 19.17 -3.28 -1.68
CA THR A 747 17.96 -2.49 -1.43
C THR A 747 17.32 -2.00 -2.72
N MET A 748 18.09 -1.85 -3.80
CA MET A 748 17.61 -1.37 -5.10
C MET A 748 17.05 -2.48 -6.01
N ILE A 749 17.33 -3.77 -5.75
CA ILE A 749 16.78 -4.89 -6.55
C ILE A 749 15.26 -4.98 -6.45
N SER A 750 14.65 -5.80 -7.32
CA SER A 750 13.21 -6.01 -7.25
C SER A 750 12.74 -6.67 -5.95
N GLY A 751 11.75 -6.06 -5.31
CA GLY A 751 11.30 -6.35 -3.93
C GLY A 751 12.19 -5.75 -2.83
N GLY A 752 13.22 -4.99 -3.19
CA GLY A 752 14.12 -4.33 -2.24
C GLY A 752 13.52 -3.05 -1.65
N ALA A 753 13.99 -2.63 -0.47
CA ALA A 753 13.42 -1.50 0.28
C ALA A 753 13.48 -0.15 -0.44
N ASP A 754 14.44 0.02 -1.35
CA ASP A 754 14.65 1.27 -2.09
C ASP A 754 14.20 1.15 -3.56
N GLU A 755 13.66 0.00 -4.00
CA GLU A 755 13.31 -0.27 -5.42
C GLU A 755 12.45 0.83 -6.02
N ASN A 756 11.44 1.29 -5.29
CA ASN A 756 10.45 2.27 -5.75
C ASN A 756 10.64 3.66 -5.11
N SER A 757 11.82 3.93 -4.57
CA SER A 757 12.13 5.19 -3.89
C SER A 757 12.67 6.25 -4.85
N GLY A 758 12.64 6.05 -6.17
CA GLY A 758 13.13 6.99 -7.18
C GLY A 758 14.66 7.12 -7.18
N ASN A 759 15.31 7.16 -8.33
CA ASN A 759 16.78 7.14 -8.43
C ASN A 759 17.40 8.55 -8.51
N GLY A 760 17.20 9.37 -7.47
CA GLY A 760 17.49 10.82 -7.48
C GLY A 760 18.70 11.28 -6.67
N TYR A 761 19.42 10.35 -6.03
CA TYR A 761 20.55 10.71 -5.17
C TYR A 761 21.81 11.07 -5.99
N ASP A 762 22.28 12.29 -5.82
CA ASP A 762 23.36 12.90 -6.57
C ASP A 762 24.23 13.82 -5.68
N THR A 763 25.44 13.36 -5.37
CA THR A 763 26.45 14.11 -4.60
C THR A 763 27.42 14.87 -5.50
N ASN A 764 27.12 14.99 -6.80
CA ASN A 764 28.06 15.42 -7.84
C ASN A 764 29.34 14.54 -7.83
N ASN A 765 29.19 13.24 -7.57
CA ASN A 765 30.30 12.29 -7.58
C ASN A 765 29.82 10.88 -7.98
N ASN A 766 30.04 10.52 -9.24
CA ASN A 766 29.47 9.29 -9.79
C ASN A 766 29.87 8.00 -9.04
N ALA A 767 31.01 7.97 -8.34
CA ALA A 767 31.41 6.81 -7.53
C ALA A 767 30.55 6.62 -6.26
N ASN A 768 29.98 7.69 -5.73
CA ASN A 768 29.10 7.67 -4.56
C ASN A 768 27.64 7.46 -4.95
N ASP A 769 27.28 7.96 -6.14
CA ASP A 769 25.90 8.09 -6.59
C ASP A 769 25.40 6.83 -7.29
N PHE A 770 26.29 6.04 -7.87
CA PHE A 770 25.91 4.89 -8.70
C PHE A 770 26.37 3.54 -8.13
N ILE A 771 25.53 2.53 -8.31
CA ILE A 771 25.79 1.12 -8.02
C ILE A 771 25.68 0.27 -9.30
N VAL A 772 26.22 -0.95 -9.29
CA VAL A 772 26.05 -1.91 -10.39
C VAL A 772 24.84 -2.78 -10.11
N ARG A 773 23.82 -2.72 -10.97
CA ARG A 773 22.64 -3.59 -10.92
C ARG A 773 22.96 -4.91 -11.65
N GLN A 774 22.64 -6.06 -11.04
CA GLN A 774 22.95 -7.37 -11.66
C GLN A 774 22.05 -7.69 -12.86
N ASN A 775 20.81 -7.21 -12.80
CA ASN A 775 19.80 -7.35 -13.84
C ASN A 775 19.28 -5.96 -14.17
N ARG A 776 19.42 -5.54 -15.43
CA ARG A 776 18.83 -4.30 -15.96
C ARG A 776 17.36 -4.20 -15.61
N ASN A 777 16.91 -3.02 -15.21
CA ASN A 777 15.49 -2.75 -14.97
C ASN A 777 15.07 -1.34 -15.43
N PRO A 778 15.38 -0.93 -16.68
CA PRO A 778 15.10 0.43 -17.10
C PRO A 778 13.59 0.73 -17.15
N GLN A 779 13.20 1.88 -16.61
CA GLN A 779 11.88 2.49 -16.62
C GLN A 779 11.72 3.51 -17.77
N ASN A 780 10.51 3.59 -18.34
CA ASN A 780 10.15 4.54 -19.39
C ASN A 780 8.98 5.44 -18.94
N SER A 781 8.46 6.31 -19.81
CA SER A 781 7.35 7.22 -19.47
C SER A 781 6.04 6.55 -19.07
N GLN A 782 5.90 5.24 -19.29
CA GLN A 782 4.73 4.44 -18.91
C GLN A 782 4.94 3.71 -17.58
N SER A 783 6.16 3.72 -17.03
CA SER A 783 6.43 3.20 -15.69
C SER A 783 5.72 4.05 -14.63
N PRO A 784 5.35 3.46 -13.48
CA PRO A 784 4.85 4.21 -12.34
C PRO A 784 5.83 5.32 -11.94
N THR A 785 5.30 6.44 -11.47
CA THR A 785 6.10 7.49 -10.87
C THR A 785 6.60 7.05 -9.48
N GLU A 786 7.84 7.35 -9.16
CA GLU A 786 8.46 6.96 -7.89
C GLU A 786 8.87 8.21 -7.11
N ASN A 787 8.22 8.48 -5.98
CA ASN A 787 8.56 9.61 -5.12
C ASN A 787 9.60 9.17 -4.07
N HIS A 788 10.64 9.96 -3.87
CA HIS A 788 11.68 9.72 -2.85
C HIS A 788 11.19 9.76 -1.40
N GLY A 789 9.95 10.20 -1.14
CA GLY A 789 9.39 10.34 0.20
C GLY A 789 10.11 11.40 1.04
N CYS A 790 10.91 12.26 0.39
CA CYS A 790 11.66 13.36 0.97
C CYS A 790 10.90 14.69 0.88
N PHE A 791 9.87 14.76 0.02
CA PHE A 791 9.02 15.93 -0.16
C PHE A 791 7.57 15.52 0.05
N ASP A 792 7.05 15.66 1.27
CA ASP A 792 5.60 15.75 1.48
C ASP A 792 5.16 17.18 1.14
N CYS A 793 5.39 17.61 -0.11
CA CYS A 793 4.96 18.94 -0.55
C CYS A 793 3.45 18.92 -0.83
N THR A 794 2.74 19.87 -0.23
CA THR A 794 1.33 20.12 -0.54
C THR A 794 1.25 21.44 -1.31
N PRO A 795 1.14 21.47 -2.66
CA PRO A 795 1.19 22.70 -3.44
C PRO A 795 -0.10 23.51 -3.27
N THR A 796 -0.25 24.13 -2.10
CA THR A 796 -1.52 24.70 -1.62
C THR A 796 -1.47 26.23 -1.50
N GLY A 797 -0.30 26.85 -1.52
CA GLY A 797 -0.18 28.32 -1.49
C GLY A 797 0.95 28.78 -0.57
N ASP A 798 0.75 29.94 0.08
CA ASP A 798 1.70 30.51 1.05
C ASP A 798 2.06 29.49 2.15
N GLU A 799 3.30 29.51 2.60
CA GLU A 799 3.82 28.61 3.64
C GLU A 799 3.04 28.70 4.96
N VAL A 800 2.77 27.53 5.55
CA VAL A 800 2.04 27.38 6.81
C VAL A 800 2.94 26.67 7.84
N CYS A 801 2.73 26.97 9.11
CA CYS A 801 3.42 26.28 10.20
C CYS A 801 2.73 24.94 10.45
N ASP A 802 3.11 23.90 9.71
CA ASP A 802 2.52 22.55 9.79
C ASP A 802 3.54 21.40 9.67
N GLY A 803 4.84 21.72 9.60
CA GLY A 803 5.91 20.74 9.44
C GLY A 803 6.09 20.25 8.01
N LYS A 804 5.43 20.89 7.03
CA LYS A 804 5.51 20.58 5.61
C LYS A 804 5.95 21.81 4.83
N ASP A 805 6.63 21.56 3.72
CA ASP A 805 6.92 22.58 2.71
C ASP A 805 5.64 22.77 1.87
N ASN A 806 4.81 23.77 2.19
CA ASN A 806 3.51 23.97 1.53
C ASN A 806 3.63 24.77 0.22
N ASP A 807 4.74 25.48 0.03
CA ASP A 807 4.99 26.27 -1.19
C ASP A 807 6.01 25.62 -2.15
N CYS A 808 6.50 24.43 -1.78
CA CYS A 808 7.46 23.59 -2.50
C CYS A 808 8.80 24.30 -2.79
N ASN A 809 9.25 25.23 -1.95
CA ASN A 809 10.50 25.96 -2.18
C ASN A 809 11.74 25.28 -1.58
N GLY A 810 11.56 24.17 -0.86
CA GLY A 810 12.61 23.39 -0.22
C GLY A 810 13.01 23.87 1.17
N LEU A 811 12.23 24.78 1.75
CA LEU A 811 12.30 25.22 3.14
C LEU A 811 11.00 24.82 3.83
N THR A 812 11.02 24.64 5.14
CA THR A 812 9.86 24.20 5.91
C THR A 812 9.72 25.13 7.10
N ASP A 813 8.49 25.52 7.44
CA ASP A 813 8.16 26.21 8.68
C ASP A 813 9.10 27.41 9.00
N ALA A 814 9.90 27.31 10.07
CA ALA A 814 10.71 28.38 10.62
C ALA A 814 11.95 28.68 9.76
N GLU A 815 12.37 27.70 8.96
CA GLU A 815 13.43 27.82 7.97
C GLU A 815 12.94 28.57 6.72
N ASP A 816 11.63 28.68 6.52
CA ASP A 816 11.02 29.33 5.36
C ASP A 816 10.72 30.83 5.60
N PRO A 817 11.34 31.76 4.83
CA PRO A 817 11.05 33.18 4.92
C PRO A 817 9.66 33.60 4.42
N ASN A 818 8.93 32.72 3.73
CA ASN A 818 7.57 32.94 3.25
C ASN A 818 6.51 32.66 4.31
N LEU A 819 6.85 31.97 5.42
CA LEU A 819 5.95 31.70 6.53
C LEU A 819 5.38 33.00 7.11
N LYS A 820 4.08 33.21 6.97
CA LYS A 820 3.39 34.43 7.38
C LYS A 820 2.11 34.12 8.15
N LEU A 821 2.07 34.55 9.41
CA LEU A 821 0.84 34.61 10.19
C LEU A 821 0.71 36.00 10.83
N ASP A 822 -0.47 36.62 10.70
CA ASP A 822 -0.77 37.88 11.39
C ASP A 822 -0.97 37.62 12.90
N CYS A 823 -0.47 38.52 13.74
CA CYS A 823 -0.72 38.45 15.19
C CYS A 823 -2.21 38.65 15.51
N GLU A 824 -2.65 38.19 16.68
CA GLU A 824 -4.06 38.15 17.08
C GLU A 824 -4.71 39.55 17.19
N LEU A 825 -3.93 40.56 17.56
CA LEU A 825 -4.37 41.97 17.63
C LEU A 825 -3.89 42.71 16.39
N GLN A 826 -4.81 43.34 15.66
CA GLN A 826 -4.50 44.08 14.42
C GLN A 826 -5.03 45.53 14.43
N THR A 827 -5.44 46.01 15.59
CA THR A 827 -5.96 47.37 15.83
C THR A 827 -4.92 48.22 16.55
N GLY A 828 -5.08 49.55 16.44
CA GLY A 828 -4.21 50.49 17.14
C GLY A 828 -2.74 50.35 16.76
N VAL A 829 -1.87 50.32 17.77
CA VAL A 829 -0.41 50.16 17.58
C VAL A 829 -0.01 48.75 17.13
N CYS A 830 -0.90 47.77 17.24
CA CYS A 830 -0.66 46.38 16.84
C CYS A 830 -0.86 46.12 15.34
N ALA A 831 -1.42 47.08 14.59
CA ALA A 831 -1.74 46.91 13.18
C ALA A 831 -0.51 46.53 12.33
N GLY A 832 -0.59 45.39 11.64
CA GLY A 832 0.47 44.86 10.78
C GLY A 832 1.53 44.03 11.53
N ALA A 833 1.36 43.78 12.82
CA ALA A 833 2.21 42.85 13.56
C ALA A 833 2.00 41.42 13.05
N LYS A 834 3.09 40.66 12.94
CA LYS A 834 3.12 39.27 12.46
C LYS A 834 3.89 38.40 13.44
N HIS A 835 3.53 37.12 13.49
CA HIS A 835 4.37 36.13 14.16
C HIS A 835 5.76 36.09 13.52
N THR A 836 6.77 35.82 14.35
CA THR A 836 8.14 35.61 13.86
C THR A 836 8.30 34.13 13.52
N PRO A 837 8.85 33.75 12.35
CA PRO A 837 8.97 32.34 11.93
C PRO A 837 9.57 31.42 13.01
N SER A 838 10.52 31.91 13.81
CA SER A 838 11.10 31.16 14.94
C SER A 838 10.12 30.78 16.07
N GLN A 839 8.90 31.31 16.07
CA GLN A 839 7.83 30.91 16.99
C GLN A 839 7.09 29.66 16.51
N CYS A 840 7.23 29.31 15.23
CA CYS A 840 6.83 28.02 14.69
C CYS A 840 7.89 26.99 15.10
N VAL A 841 7.49 25.99 15.87
CA VAL A 841 8.38 24.90 16.29
C VAL A 841 7.62 23.60 16.12
N ASN A 842 8.18 22.70 15.31
CA ASN A 842 7.58 21.40 14.98
C ASN A 842 6.16 21.54 14.41
N GLY A 843 5.96 22.42 13.42
CA GLY A 843 4.66 22.62 12.79
C GLY A 843 3.58 23.23 13.70
N VAL A 844 3.96 23.88 14.81
CA VAL A 844 3.02 24.55 15.72
C VAL A 844 3.53 25.91 16.16
N TRP A 845 2.67 26.94 16.11
CA TRP A 845 2.93 28.23 16.72
C TRP A 845 2.91 28.12 18.25
N THR A 846 4.08 28.22 18.86
CA THR A 846 4.30 27.90 20.29
C THR A 846 3.74 28.93 21.27
N ARG A 847 3.42 30.15 20.81
CA ARG A 847 2.89 31.24 21.66
C ARG A 847 2.16 32.30 20.84
N ALA A 848 1.25 33.02 21.51
CA ALA A 848 0.65 34.25 21.00
C ALA A 848 1.69 35.39 20.91
N CYS A 849 1.42 36.40 20.08
CA CYS A 849 2.29 37.57 19.99
C CYS A 849 2.31 38.34 21.32
N ASP A 850 3.48 38.91 21.65
CA ASP A 850 3.66 39.77 22.83
C ASP A 850 4.24 41.14 22.43
N ALA A 851 4.69 41.93 23.41
CA ALA A 851 5.25 43.26 23.17
C ALA A 851 6.45 43.26 22.21
N THR A 852 7.12 42.11 22.03
CA THR A 852 8.21 41.94 21.08
C THR A 852 7.72 42.07 19.64
N GLU A 853 6.59 41.44 19.31
CA GLU A 853 6.00 41.47 17.97
C GLU A 853 5.08 42.69 17.77
N TYR A 854 4.29 43.08 18.79
CA TYR A 854 3.42 44.26 18.71
C TYR A 854 4.15 45.61 18.79
N GLY A 855 5.42 45.59 19.21
CA GLY A 855 6.28 46.75 19.23
C GLY A 855 6.22 47.59 20.52
N PRO A 856 7.08 48.61 20.63
CA PRO A 856 7.39 49.29 21.89
C PRO A 856 6.25 50.14 22.45
N ASP A 857 5.28 50.50 21.61
CA ASP A 857 4.11 51.27 22.03
C ASP A 857 2.99 50.37 22.58
N TYR A 858 3.03 49.06 22.34
CA TYR A 858 2.05 48.12 22.86
C TYR A 858 2.12 48.02 24.39
N SER A 859 0.95 47.92 25.01
CA SER A 859 0.82 47.66 26.44
C SER A 859 -0.54 47.03 26.72
N THR A 860 -0.60 46.07 27.63
CA THR A 860 -1.88 45.45 28.05
C THR A 860 -2.85 46.41 28.74
N THR A 861 -2.40 47.63 29.01
CA THR A 861 -3.21 48.71 29.56
C THR A 861 -2.97 49.92 28.68
N GLU A 862 -4.01 50.72 28.48
CA GLU A 862 -3.91 51.89 27.61
C GLU A 862 -2.84 52.87 28.14
N LYS A 863 -2.48 53.92 27.39
CA LYS A 863 -1.77 55.10 27.92
C LYS A 863 -2.40 56.34 27.33
N CYS A 864 -2.42 57.43 28.11
CA CYS A 864 -2.92 58.71 27.62
C CYS A 864 -1.84 59.38 26.77
N ASP A 865 -1.67 58.90 25.55
CA ASP A 865 -0.64 59.33 24.62
C ASP A 865 -1.14 59.57 23.18
N GLY A 866 -2.45 59.42 22.94
CA GLY A 866 -3.07 59.58 21.63
C GLY A 866 -2.96 58.35 20.74
N LYS A 867 -2.55 57.20 21.29
CA LYS A 867 -2.52 55.90 20.60
C LYS A 867 -3.52 54.94 21.26
N ASP A 868 -3.70 53.80 20.60
CA ASP A 868 -4.47 52.65 21.09
C ASP A 868 -3.41 51.60 21.45
N ASN A 869 -2.87 51.70 22.67
CA ASN A 869 -1.75 50.90 23.15
C ASN A 869 -2.17 49.48 23.51
N ASN A 870 -3.42 49.27 23.95
CA ASN A 870 -3.96 47.96 24.28
C ASN A 870 -4.59 47.24 23.08
N CYS A 871 -4.69 47.95 21.95
CA CYS A 871 -5.18 47.44 20.67
C CYS A 871 -6.63 46.98 20.73
N ASP A 872 -7.48 47.60 21.56
CA ASP A 872 -8.91 47.28 21.67
C ASP A 872 -9.78 48.06 20.66
N GLY A 873 -9.17 48.95 19.88
CA GLY A 873 -9.83 49.80 18.89
C GLY A 873 -10.29 51.15 19.43
N GLN A 874 -9.97 51.49 20.68
CA GLN A 874 -10.24 52.79 21.30
C GLN A 874 -8.94 53.52 21.60
N THR A 875 -8.98 54.85 21.53
CA THR A 875 -7.83 55.70 21.80
C THR A 875 -8.12 56.50 23.06
N ASP A 876 -7.23 56.38 24.05
CA ASP A 876 -7.29 57.10 25.33
C ASP A 876 -8.65 57.00 26.07
N GLU A 877 -9.28 55.83 26.07
CA GLU A 877 -10.60 55.61 26.68
C GLU A 877 -10.61 55.77 28.20
N GLU A 878 -11.81 55.98 28.76
CA GLU A 878 -11.96 56.12 30.21
C GLU A 878 -11.56 54.84 30.97
N ARG A 879 -10.75 55.01 32.02
CA ARG A 879 -10.32 53.91 32.88
C ARG A 879 -11.13 53.79 34.18
N PRO A 880 -11.06 52.64 34.85
CA PRO A 880 -11.49 52.52 36.24
C PRO A 880 -10.78 53.53 37.15
N ILE A 881 -11.51 54.14 38.09
CA ILE A 881 -10.93 55.10 39.06
C ILE A 881 -9.75 54.50 39.84
N SER A 882 -9.75 53.17 40.05
CA SER A 882 -8.67 52.44 40.73
C SER A 882 -7.33 52.48 40.00
N GLU A 883 -7.32 52.76 38.71
CA GLU A 883 -6.13 52.79 37.85
C GLU A 883 -5.70 54.23 37.51
N CYS A 884 -6.34 55.22 38.13
CA CYS A 884 -6.10 56.62 37.83
C CYS A 884 -4.86 57.19 38.51
N GLY A 885 -4.13 58.07 37.81
CA GLY A 885 -2.93 58.75 38.33
C GLY A 885 -1.60 58.21 37.78
N THR A 886 -1.63 57.17 36.94
CA THR A 886 -0.50 56.70 36.13
C THR A 886 -0.77 56.94 34.65
N ASP A 887 0.27 56.80 33.81
CA ASP A 887 0.16 56.77 32.33
C ASP A 887 -0.60 57.95 31.69
N GLY A 888 -0.55 59.13 32.33
CA GLY A 888 -1.18 60.36 31.83
C GLY A 888 -2.65 60.56 32.18
N TYR A 889 -3.27 59.61 32.90
CA TYR A 889 -4.66 59.72 33.35
C TYR A 889 -4.81 60.50 34.66
N LYS A 890 -5.85 61.33 34.76
CA LYS A 890 -6.20 62.09 35.96
C LYS A 890 -7.68 61.93 36.32
N ILE A 891 -7.96 62.06 37.61
CA ILE A 891 -9.33 62.09 38.11
C ILE A 891 -9.92 63.47 37.81
N PHE A 892 -11.02 63.48 37.07
CA PHE A 892 -11.86 64.66 36.85
C PHE A 892 -13.15 64.53 37.64
N TYR A 893 -13.52 65.60 38.32
CA TYR A 893 -14.78 65.71 39.04
C TYR A 893 -15.71 66.59 38.23
N LYS A 894 -16.96 66.15 38.05
CA LYS A 894 -17.95 66.93 37.32
C LYS A 894 -18.31 68.21 38.07
N ASP A 895 -18.04 69.35 37.45
CA ASP A 895 -18.42 70.69 37.90
C ASP A 895 -19.60 71.17 37.04
N ALA A 896 -20.81 71.11 37.59
CA ALA A 896 -22.04 71.40 36.85
C ALA A 896 -22.40 72.89 36.83
N ASP A 897 -21.90 73.68 37.78
CA ASP A 897 -22.18 75.11 37.95
C ASP A 897 -20.99 76.02 37.62
N GLY A 898 -19.82 75.44 37.31
CA GLY A 898 -18.66 76.12 36.76
C GLY A 898 -17.87 76.93 37.80
N ASP A 899 -17.94 76.53 39.07
CA ASP A 899 -17.32 77.24 40.18
C ASP A 899 -15.87 76.82 40.47
N GLY A 900 -15.37 75.80 39.76
CA GLY A 900 -14.03 75.24 39.90
C GLY A 900 -13.93 74.09 40.91
N TYR A 901 -15.02 73.62 41.49
CA TYR A 901 -15.08 72.49 42.42
C TYR A 901 -16.09 71.43 41.95
N GLY A 902 -15.62 70.21 41.66
CA GLY A 902 -16.50 69.11 41.25
C GLY A 902 -16.99 68.23 42.40
N VAL A 903 -18.01 67.41 42.13
CA VAL A 903 -18.61 66.47 43.10
C VAL A 903 -17.82 65.16 43.14
N ASP A 904 -17.44 64.71 44.35
CA ASP A 904 -16.64 63.50 44.56
C ASP A 904 -17.35 62.18 44.19
N THR A 905 -18.68 62.16 44.22
CA THR A 905 -19.49 61.01 43.81
C THR A 905 -19.66 60.87 42.30
N ASP A 906 -19.23 61.84 41.49
CA ASP A 906 -19.31 61.83 40.01
C ASP A 906 -17.91 62.10 39.44
N ALA A 907 -16.96 61.24 39.85
CA ALA A 907 -15.57 61.26 39.44
C ALA A 907 -15.34 60.29 38.26
N ARG A 908 -14.52 60.70 37.30
CA ARG A 908 -14.16 59.89 36.11
C ARG A 908 -12.65 59.92 35.93
N CYS A 909 -12.07 58.83 35.45
CA CYS A 909 -10.64 58.77 35.14
C CYS A 909 -10.42 59.01 33.65
N LEU A 910 -9.95 60.19 33.28
CA LEU A 910 -9.84 60.62 31.89
C LEU A 910 -8.40 60.97 31.54
N CYS A 911 -8.05 60.81 30.27
CA CYS A 911 -6.81 61.29 29.69
C CYS A 911 -6.69 62.81 29.84
N SER A 912 -5.50 63.32 30.19
CA SER A 912 -5.30 64.68 30.73
C SER A 912 -4.17 65.50 30.14
#